data_AF-A0A9E0QK18-F1
#
_entry.id   AF-A0A9E0QK18-F1
#
_cell.length_a   1.000
_cell.length_b   1.000
_cell.length_c   1.000
_cell.angle_alpha   90.00
_cell.angle_beta   90.00
_cell.angle_gamma   90.00
#
_symmetry.space_group_name_H-M   'P 1'
#
loop_
_entity.id
_entity.type
_entity.pdbx_description
1 polymer ?
#
loop_
_entity_poly.entity_id
_entity_poly.type
_entity_poly.pdbx_seq_one_letter_code
_entity_poly.pdbx_strand_id
1 'polypeptide(L)'
;MTTLRSSTGLFSHIVKITAASCLALGLMACGESKNAVFSFVDNVTDPGVGQGPEIPVPGPEFKPTRYDYANRCVALQSPSDGRFVTLENGQLSATAATLSASEPFYFKPSSLGSYLLYSRGKQLVSGSGLSALSAASDNNVFSLRVAGDATNYPQAMAYDTEPQPSDITKYRQFNDPLVQGDRYVFSQAKTMKQLSVADDGKLALVAAGDDPAQQFALVPATGCAEFPEAHDNTVGDTFKGQTSDGSVLGMADVHVHLSATTFLGGAEHGSPFHRFGVTHALSDCAETHGPNGFLDLVGSLFVSDFDGHDTAGWPTHVDWPARANLTHEAIYWKWVERAWKSGLRIMVNDVVENETLCELQRNVTRQPLRDCNEMNNATNQIGTLYALQDYVDAQYGGRGKGFFRIVLSPEEARNVVSDGKLAVVIGIEISNVLNCKINYNPLRQQQPFQETGTGLTENSYACDKEEVVAQLDRLTSLGVRQIITIHEFDNAFGGNGIFDGMILNIGNRENSGGIPSKEINALVGVLGNPSQTSPLGFLQTTERPTGEFWTTYDCPEEGQEGFSGYLFGSSGGAKMTSISPTVLFDVGGIDSPLGALGISDPLCPYLGQGFRPGGALACYPAKKQCNARWLTPMGLFAFQEMMRRGLIFDIDHLELEIKSQVLELAEAQPKNYP
;
A
#
# COMPACT_ATOMS: atom_id res chain seq x y z
N MET A 1 -2.23 -74.80 -1.98
CA MET A 1 -2.42 -75.26 -0.58
C MET A 1 -3.00 -74.10 0.20
N THR A 2 -4.31 -74.13 0.47
CA THR A 2 -4.86 -74.56 1.78
C THR A 2 -4.35 -73.68 2.93
N THR A 3 -5.05 -72.60 3.31
CA THR A 3 -6.28 -72.55 4.15
C THR A 3 -5.99 -72.73 5.66
N LEU A 4 -6.79 -72.26 6.65
CA LEU A 4 -8.17 -71.74 6.72
C LEU A 4 -8.28 -70.69 7.86
N ARG A 5 -9.21 -69.72 7.72
CA ARG A 5 -10.21 -69.24 8.73
C ARG A 5 -9.77 -68.63 10.09
N SER A 6 -10.60 -67.79 10.73
CA SER A 6 -11.76 -66.98 10.28
C SER A 6 -12.31 -66.05 11.38
N SER A 7 -12.85 -64.89 10.97
CA SER A 7 -14.19 -64.33 11.29
C SER A 7 -14.72 -64.34 12.74
N THR A 8 -15.44 -63.34 13.24
CA THR A 8 -16.49 -62.46 12.68
C THR A 8 -16.54 -61.18 13.56
N GLY A 9 -17.12 -60.03 13.22
CA GLY A 9 -18.03 -59.57 12.16
C GLY A 9 -18.64 -58.21 12.62
N LEU A 10 -19.50 -57.49 11.90
CA LEU A 10 -20.04 -57.68 10.55
C LEU A 10 -20.76 -56.38 10.05
N PHE A 11 -20.45 -55.92 8.82
CA PHE A 11 -21.34 -55.18 7.86
C PHE A 11 -21.78 -53.72 8.20
N SER A 12 -22.13 -52.84 7.24
CA SER A 12 -22.20 -52.86 5.75
C SER A 12 -22.06 -51.40 5.21
N HIS A 13 -21.32 -51.10 4.13
CA HIS A 13 -21.74 -51.05 2.70
C HIS A 13 -22.86 -50.05 2.32
N ILE A 14 -22.90 -49.39 1.14
CA ILE A 14 -21.89 -48.96 0.13
C ILE A 14 -22.59 -48.04 -0.94
N VAL A 15 -21.96 -46.94 -1.41
CA VAL A 15 -21.90 -46.48 -2.83
C VAL A 15 -23.12 -45.88 -3.62
N LYS A 16 -22.95 -44.60 -4.03
CA LYS A 16 -23.20 -43.94 -5.37
C LYS A 16 -24.55 -43.33 -5.84
N ILE A 17 -24.40 -42.11 -6.41
CA ILE A 17 -24.90 -41.54 -7.69
C ILE A 17 -26.33 -40.92 -7.79
N THR A 18 -26.31 -39.58 -7.92
CA THR A 18 -26.94 -38.69 -8.96
C THR A 18 -28.36 -38.97 -9.51
N ALA A 19 -29.30 -38.01 -9.35
CA ALA A 19 -29.99 -37.25 -10.44
C ALA A 19 -31.41 -36.70 -10.10
N ALA A 20 -31.57 -35.37 -10.25
CA ALA A 20 -32.67 -34.61 -10.87
C ALA A 20 -34.19 -34.82 -10.52
N SER A 21 -34.79 -33.71 -10.05
CA SER A 21 -36.05 -33.09 -10.53
C SER A 21 -37.44 -33.72 -10.31
N CYS A 22 -38.28 -33.06 -9.46
CA CYS A 22 -39.57 -32.43 -9.85
C CYS A 22 -40.41 -31.96 -8.63
N LEU A 23 -40.92 -30.72 -8.71
CA LEU A 23 -42.30 -30.22 -8.47
C LEU A 23 -43.27 -31.01 -7.54
N ALA A 24 -44.17 -30.40 -6.73
CA ALA A 24 -44.73 -29.04 -6.81
C ALA A 24 -45.55 -28.57 -5.56
N LEU A 25 -45.60 -27.24 -5.39
CA LEU A 25 -46.69 -26.35 -4.91
C LEU A 25 -47.35 -26.45 -3.50
N GLY A 26 -47.25 -25.32 -2.76
CA GLY A 26 -48.43 -24.55 -2.30
C GLY A 26 -48.60 -24.33 -0.76
N LEU A 27 -49.05 -23.17 -0.25
CA LEU A 27 -49.27 -21.83 -0.84
C LEU A 27 -49.61 -20.79 0.28
N MET A 28 -49.07 -19.55 0.20
CA MET A 28 -49.63 -18.26 0.77
C MET A 28 -49.84 -18.13 2.31
N ALA A 29 -49.90 -16.94 2.92
CA ALA A 29 -49.79 -15.49 2.56
C ALA A 29 -49.56 -14.70 3.89
N CYS A 30 -49.19 -13.41 4.02
CA CYS A 30 -48.75 -12.27 3.17
C CYS A 30 -47.91 -11.35 4.14
N GLY A 31 -47.41 -10.13 3.87
CA GLY A 31 -47.42 -9.09 2.80
C GLY A 31 -46.81 -7.81 3.46
N GLU A 32 -46.38 -6.71 2.82
CA GLU A 32 -46.38 -6.19 1.44
C GLU A 32 -45.00 -5.50 1.16
N SER A 33 -44.46 -5.45 -0.06
CA SER A 33 -44.68 -4.44 -1.14
C SER A 33 -44.32 -2.99 -0.75
N LYS A 34 -43.48 -2.25 -1.50
CA LYS A 34 -43.46 -2.10 -2.98
C LYS A 34 -42.06 -1.99 -3.62
N ASN A 35 -42.04 -2.27 -4.93
CA ASN A 35 -40.86 -2.40 -5.79
C ASN A 35 -40.41 -1.08 -6.46
N ALA A 36 -39.16 -1.08 -6.92
CA ALA A 36 -38.86 -0.82 -8.33
C ALA A 36 -37.71 -1.72 -8.80
N VAL A 37 -37.95 -2.56 -9.81
CA VAL A 37 -36.93 -3.43 -10.43
C VAL A 37 -36.80 -3.00 -11.89
N PHE A 38 -35.57 -2.71 -12.33
CA PHE A 38 -35.25 -2.60 -13.75
C PHE A 38 -34.49 -3.85 -14.19
N SER A 39 -35.02 -4.53 -15.20
CA SER A 39 -34.36 -5.65 -15.88
C SER A 39 -33.49 -5.09 -17.00
N PHE A 40 -32.19 -5.39 -16.96
CA PHE A 40 -31.33 -5.25 -18.12
C PHE A 40 -31.45 -6.51 -18.98
N VAL A 41 -31.68 -6.32 -20.27
CA VAL A 41 -31.62 -7.37 -21.29
C VAL A 41 -30.26 -7.25 -21.97
N ASP A 42 -29.53 -8.36 -22.07
CA ASP A 42 -28.24 -8.40 -22.73
C ASP A 42 -28.34 -7.99 -24.21
N ASN A 43 -27.59 -6.95 -24.56
CA ASN A 43 -27.10 -6.70 -25.91
C ASN A 43 -25.78 -5.94 -25.78
N VAL A 44 -24.71 -6.69 -25.52
CA VAL A 44 -23.34 -6.15 -25.54
C VAL A 44 -22.94 -5.88 -26.98
N THR A 45 -23.31 -4.71 -27.49
CA THR A 45 -22.57 -4.07 -28.57
C THR A 45 -21.33 -3.44 -27.96
N ASP A 46 -20.17 -3.97 -28.36
CA ASP A 46 -18.82 -3.51 -28.05
C ASP A 46 -18.70 -1.97 -27.93
N PRO A 47 -18.55 -1.41 -26.71
CA PRO A 47 -18.40 0.02 -26.51
C PRO A 47 -16.96 0.42 -26.85
N GLY A 48 -16.76 0.82 -28.10
CA GLY A 48 -15.44 0.96 -28.69
C GLY A 48 -14.48 1.91 -27.96
N VAL A 49 -13.20 1.52 -27.99
CA VAL A 49 -11.97 2.32 -27.81
C VAL A 49 -12.18 3.65 -27.09
N GLY A 50 -11.97 3.64 -25.78
CA GLY A 50 -11.83 4.86 -24.99
C GLY A 50 -10.60 5.66 -25.45
N GLN A 51 -10.80 6.60 -26.36
CA GLN A 51 -9.77 7.59 -26.69
C GLN A 51 -9.48 8.40 -25.44
N GLY A 52 -8.20 8.59 -25.12
CA GLY A 52 -7.77 9.53 -24.10
C GLY A 52 -8.26 10.96 -24.41
N PRO A 53 -8.28 11.87 -23.44
CA PRO A 53 -8.95 13.17 -23.54
C PRO A 53 -8.68 13.88 -24.87
N GLU A 54 -9.76 14.35 -25.48
CA GLU A 54 -9.75 15.00 -26.79
C GLU A 54 -9.14 16.40 -26.64
N ILE A 55 -7.81 16.46 -26.80
CA ILE A 55 -7.05 17.72 -26.77
C ILE A 55 -7.20 18.37 -28.14
N PRO A 56 -7.51 19.68 -28.23
CA PRO A 56 -7.79 20.35 -29.50
C PRO A 56 -6.69 20.15 -30.54
N VAL A 57 -7.07 19.82 -31.78
CA VAL A 57 -6.15 19.85 -32.92
C VAL A 57 -5.60 21.27 -33.06
N PRO A 58 -4.30 21.50 -32.88
CA PRO A 58 -3.79 22.86 -32.82
C PRO A 58 -3.81 23.57 -34.17
N GLY A 59 -3.99 24.89 -34.14
CA GLY A 59 -3.88 25.74 -35.33
C GLY A 59 -2.45 25.81 -35.89
N PRO A 60 -2.26 26.39 -37.10
CA PRO A 60 -1.02 26.29 -37.89
C PRO A 60 0.26 26.97 -37.31
N GLU A 61 0.22 27.48 -36.08
CA GLU A 61 1.39 28.05 -35.37
C GLU A 61 1.84 27.22 -34.15
N PHE A 62 1.13 26.16 -33.77
CA PHE A 62 1.48 25.38 -32.59
C PHE A 62 2.71 24.51 -32.82
N LYS A 63 3.74 24.72 -31.98
CA LYS A 63 4.89 23.83 -31.85
C LYS A 63 4.71 22.95 -30.61
N PRO A 64 4.63 21.61 -30.73
CA PRO A 64 4.40 20.76 -29.56
C PRO A 64 5.59 20.75 -28.59
N THR A 65 5.27 20.62 -27.32
CA THR A 65 6.22 20.40 -26.22
C THR A 65 6.66 18.93 -26.18
N ARG A 66 7.54 18.59 -25.22
CA ARG A 66 7.89 17.19 -24.91
C ARG A 66 6.74 16.36 -24.31
N TYR A 67 5.59 16.95 -23.98
CA TYR A 67 4.46 16.27 -23.32
C TYR A 67 3.26 15.97 -24.22
N ASP A 68 3.10 16.68 -25.34
CA ASP A 68 1.89 16.60 -26.19
C ASP A 68 1.69 15.25 -26.91
N TYR A 69 2.71 14.40 -26.90
CA TYR A 69 2.68 13.05 -27.47
C TYR A 69 2.26 11.96 -26.45
N ALA A 70 1.99 12.33 -25.20
CA ALA A 70 1.56 11.41 -24.16
C ALA A 70 0.28 10.65 -24.54
N ASN A 71 0.36 9.32 -24.52
CA ASN A 71 -0.74 8.42 -24.88
C ASN A 71 -1.28 8.66 -26.31
N ARG A 72 -0.41 9.10 -27.23
CA ARG A 72 -0.73 9.29 -28.67
C ARG A 72 -0.04 8.25 -29.55
N CYS A 73 -0.61 8.04 -30.73
CA CYS A 73 -0.04 7.22 -31.80
C CYS A 73 0.79 8.10 -32.75
N VAL A 74 2.08 7.78 -32.92
CA VAL A 74 3.03 8.69 -33.59
C VAL A 74 4.06 7.91 -34.41
N ALA A 75 4.43 8.44 -35.57
CA ALA A 75 5.55 7.96 -36.38
C ALA A 75 6.76 8.88 -36.21
N LEU A 76 7.95 8.29 -36.20
CA LEU A 76 9.23 9.01 -36.18
C LEU A 76 9.69 9.28 -37.61
N GLN A 77 10.10 10.51 -37.91
CA GLN A 77 10.67 10.91 -39.19
C GLN A 77 12.08 11.47 -39.01
N SER A 78 13.02 10.96 -39.80
CA SER A 78 14.37 11.48 -39.99
C SER A 78 14.31 12.86 -40.67
N PRO A 79 14.79 13.95 -40.04
CA PRO A 79 14.77 15.30 -40.63
C PRO A 79 15.81 15.53 -41.72
N SER A 80 16.85 14.69 -41.79
CA SER A 80 17.97 14.85 -42.74
C SER A 80 17.58 14.49 -44.17
N ASP A 81 16.70 13.50 -44.33
CA ASP A 81 16.29 12.94 -45.62
C ASP A 81 14.75 12.79 -45.77
N GLY A 82 13.99 13.11 -44.72
CA GLY A 82 12.53 13.04 -44.69
C GLY A 82 11.97 11.61 -44.58
N ARG A 83 12.81 10.59 -44.33
CA ARG A 83 12.35 9.19 -44.24
C ARG A 83 11.70 8.88 -42.90
N PHE A 84 10.65 8.07 -42.94
CA PHE A 84 10.00 7.56 -41.74
C PHE A 84 10.66 6.27 -41.24
N VAL A 85 10.67 6.10 -39.92
CA VAL A 85 11.11 4.87 -39.27
C VAL A 85 10.17 3.72 -39.62
N THR A 86 10.76 2.59 -39.97
CA THR A 86 10.14 1.30 -40.25
C THR A 86 10.71 0.25 -39.31
N LEU A 87 10.04 -0.89 -39.24
CA LEU A 87 10.49 -2.06 -38.52
C LEU A 87 10.49 -3.26 -39.48
N GLU A 88 11.68 -3.75 -39.81
CA GLU A 88 11.85 -4.94 -40.66
C GLU A 88 12.76 -5.95 -39.94
N ASN A 89 12.32 -7.21 -39.83
CA ASN A 89 13.07 -8.30 -39.18
C ASN A 89 13.60 -7.97 -37.77
N GLY A 90 12.86 -7.15 -37.00
CA GLY A 90 13.25 -6.73 -35.64
C GLY A 90 14.26 -5.58 -35.57
N GLN A 91 14.70 -5.03 -36.71
CA GLN A 91 15.60 -3.89 -36.81
C GLN A 91 14.82 -2.63 -37.21
N LEU A 92 15.07 -1.52 -36.51
CA LEU A 92 14.51 -0.21 -36.85
C LEU A 92 15.36 0.49 -37.93
N SER A 93 14.72 1.06 -38.95
CA SER A 93 15.41 1.80 -40.03
C SER A 93 14.57 2.96 -40.58
N ALA A 94 15.17 4.13 -40.77
CA ALA A 94 14.55 5.30 -41.40
C ALA A 94 14.57 5.18 -42.93
N THR A 95 13.66 4.38 -43.49
CA THR A 95 13.65 4.03 -44.93
C THR A 95 12.31 4.29 -45.62
N ALA A 96 11.20 4.43 -44.91
CA ALA A 96 9.89 4.65 -45.53
C ALA A 96 9.78 6.06 -46.14
N ALA A 97 9.29 6.14 -47.37
CA ALA A 97 9.06 7.43 -48.06
C ALA A 97 7.73 8.10 -47.68
N THR A 98 6.84 7.42 -46.94
CA THR A 98 5.50 7.92 -46.59
C THR A 98 5.10 7.50 -45.19
N LEU A 99 4.26 8.30 -44.54
CA LEU A 99 3.69 8.02 -43.22
C LEU A 99 2.91 6.68 -43.21
N SER A 100 2.17 6.37 -44.27
CA SER A 100 1.42 5.11 -44.41
C SER A 100 2.30 3.85 -44.47
N ALA A 101 3.57 3.99 -44.84
CA ALA A 101 4.55 2.90 -44.86
C ALA A 101 5.42 2.84 -43.59
N SER A 102 5.18 3.72 -42.62
CA SER A 102 5.95 3.78 -41.37
C SER A 102 5.50 2.71 -40.35
N GLU A 103 6.37 2.48 -39.36
CA GLU A 103 5.98 1.86 -38.11
C GLU A 103 5.51 2.96 -37.13
N PRO A 104 4.22 2.96 -36.74
CA PRO A 104 3.69 3.89 -35.75
C PRO A 104 3.85 3.29 -34.34
N PHE A 105 4.28 4.13 -33.41
CA PHE A 105 4.49 3.75 -32.02
C PHE A 105 3.44 4.41 -31.13
N TYR A 106 2.88 3.64 -30.20
CA TYR A 106 2.12 4.20 -29.09
C TYR A 106 3.13 4.74 -28.07
N PHE A 107 3.13 6.05 -27.82
CA PHE A 107 3.96 6.68 -26.81
C PHE A 107 3.30 6.57 -25.43
N LYS A 108 3.56 5.47 -24.71
CA LYS A 108 3.17 5.34 -23.29
C LYS A 108 4.15 6.15 -22.44
N PRO A 109 3.71 7.15 -21.66
CA PRO A 109 4.58 7.85 -20.72
C PRO A 109 5.00 6.90 -19.59
N SER A 110 6.31 6.77 -19.37
CA SER A 110 6.89 6.01 -18.26
C SER A 110 7.15 6.89 -17.03
N SER A 111 7.41 8.18 -17.26
CA SER A 111 7.56 9.26 -16.28
C SER A 111 7.53 10.61 -17.03
N LEU A 112 7.65 11.75 -16.34
CA LEU A 112 7.54 13.08 -16.96
C LEU A 112 8.53 13.28 -18.14
N GLY A 113 7.97 13.32 -19.35
CA GLY A 113 8.69 13.55 -20.59
C GLY A 113 9.63 12.39 -20.98
N SER A 114 9.38 11.21 -20.44
CA SER A 114 10.05 9.96 -20.81
C SER A 114 9.02 8.94 -21.25
N TYR A 115 9.34 8.22 -22.32
CA TYR A 115 8.39 7.37 -23.03
C TYR A 115 8.91 5.97 -23.29
N LEU A 116 7.96 5.05 -23.32
CA LEU A 116 8.07 3.77 -24.00
C LEU A 116 7.58 3.95 -25.44
N LEU A 117 8.31 3.40 -26.41
CA LEU A 117 7.89 3.32 -27.80
C LEU A 117 7.33 1.92 -28.04
N TYR A 118 6.00 1.77 -28.02
CA TYR A 118 5.33 0.49 -28.19
C TYR A 118 4.90 0.28 -29.64
N SER A 119 5.48 -0.72 -30.29
CA SER A 119 5.28 -1.01 -31.72
C SER A 119 3.92 -1.63 -32.01
N ARG A 120 3.49 -1.59 -33.27
CA ARG A 120 2.32 -2.32 -33.79
C ARG A 120 2.45 -3.83 -33.53
N GLY A 121 3.69 -4.34 -33.50
CA GLY A 121 4.04 -5.71 -33.12
C GLY A 121 3.94 -6.05 -31.63
N LYS A 122 3.41 -5.15 -30.78
CA LYS A 122 3.28 -5.31 -29.33
C LYS A 122 4.61 -5.47 -28.56
N GLN A 123 5.66 -4.83 -29.07
CA GLN A 123 7.02 -4.86 -28.49
C GLN A 123 7.51 -3.44 -28.16
N LEU A 124 8.49 -3.34 -27.26
CA LEU A 124 9.11 -2.09 -26.86
C LEU A 124 10.43 -1.87 -27.61
N VAL A 125 10.67 -0.65 -28.09
CA VAL A 125 12.00 -0.26 -28.59
C VAL A 125 13.04 -0.39 -27.48
N SER A 126 14.19 -0.97 -27.79
CA SER A 126 15.30 -1.22 -26.85
C SER A 126 16.64 -0.76 -27.42
N GLY A 127 16.67 0.42 -28.04
CA GLY A 127 17.79 0.94 -28.82
C GLY A 127 17.54 0.73 -30.32
N SER A 128 18.40 -0.05 -30.99
CA SER A 128 18.24 -0.39 -32.41
C SER A 128 17.23 -1.53 -32.67
N GLY A 129 16.95 -2.34 -31.65
CA GLY A 129 16.06 -3.51 -31.71
C GLY A 129 14.86 -3.37 -30.77
N LEU A 130 14.21 -4.51 -30.50
CA LEU A 130 12.99 -4.60 -29.70
C LEU A 130 13.09 -5.64 -28.56
N SER A 131 12.34 -5.42 -27.48
CA SER A 131 12.06 -6.43 -26.44
C SER A 131 10.55 -6.65 -26.26
N ALA A 132 10.17 -7.81 -25.70
CA ALA A 132 8.79 -8.03 -25.26
C ALA A 132 8.46 -7.13 -24.06
N LEU A 133 7.18 -6.77 -23.89
CA LEU A 133 6.73 -5.98 -22.73
C LEU A 133 7.06 -6.67 -21.39
N SER A 134 6.92 -7.99 -21.31
CA SER A 134 7.30 -8.79 -20.12
C SER A 134 8.80 -8.85 -19.82
N ALA A 135 9.64 -8.28 -20.69
CA ALA A 135 11.09 -8.14 -20.50
C ALA A 135 11.51 -6.65 -20.52
N ALA A 136 10.59 -5.75 -20.14
CA ALA A 136 10.83 -4.32 -20.10
C ALA A 136 11.90 -3.94 -19.06
N SER A 137 12.73 -2.97 -19.39
CA SER A 137 13.83 -2.49 -18.55
C SER A 137 14.16 -1.02 -18.83
N ASP A 138 15.15 -0.45 -18.13
CA ASP A 138 15.68 0.89 -18.41
C ASP A 138 16.15 1.07 -19.88
N ASN A 139 16.40 -0.03 -20.61
CA ASN A 139 16.74 0.00 -22.03
C ASN A 139 15.57 0.44 -22.91
N ASN A 140 14.34 0.36 -22.41
CA ASN A 140 13.11 0.70 -23.13
C ASN A 140 12.58 2.10 -22.84
N VAL A 141 13.17 2.80 -21.87
CA VAL A 141 12.76 4.14 -21.46
C VAL A 141 13.61 5.17 -22.20
N PHE A 142 12.96 6.08 -22.92
CA PHE A 142 13.60 7.18 -23.62
C PHE A 142 13.12 8.53 -23.10
N SER A 143 14.03 9.31 -22.54
CA SER A 143 13.82 10.72 -22.23
C SER A 143 13.72 11.50 -23.55
N LEU A 144 12.56 12.13 -23.78
CA LEU A 144 12.31 12.99 -24.93
C LEU A 144 12.64 14.44 -24.56
N ARG A 145 13.47 15.11 -25.36
CA ARG A 145 13.69 16.56 -25.29
C ARG A 145 13.48 17.21 -26.65
N VAL A 146 13.11 18.49 -26.67
CA VAL A 146 13.24 19.31 -27.90
C VAL A 146 14.74 19.49 -28.20
N ALA A 147 15.12 19.48 -29.48
CA ALA A 147 16.49 19.73 -29.88
C ALA A 147 16.96 21.11 -29.40
N GLY A 148 18.14 21.19 -28.78
CA GLY A 148 18.64 22.40 -28.12
C GLY A 148 18.05 22.72 -26.73
N ASP A 149 17.15 21.89 -26.18
CA ASP A 149 16.60 22.09 -24.85
C ASP A 149 17.62 21.83 -23.73
N ALA A 150 18.27 22.91 -23.29
CA ALA A 150 19.23 22.95 -22.19
C ALA A 150 18.58 23.00 -20.78
N THR A 151 17.25 22.84 -20.65
CA THR A 151 16.56 22.93 -19.36
C THR A 151 17.06 21.88 -18.37
N ASN A 152 17.37 22.32 -17.14
CA ASN A 152 17.69 21.42 -16.04
C ASN A 152 16.40 20.99 -15.32
N TYR A 153 15.67 20.05 -15.92
CA TYR A 153 14.51 19.43 -15.29
C TYR A 153 14.92 18.72 -13.99
N PRO A 154 14.09 18.78 -12.92
CA PRO A 154 14.31 17.99 -11.72
C PRO A 154 14.41 16.50 -12.06
N GLN A 155 15.22 15.77 -11.29
CA GLN A 155 15.18 14.32 -11.31
C GLN A 155 13.79 13.86 -10.85
N ALA A 156 13.22 12.86 -11.54
CA ALA A 156 11.98 12.23 -11.10
C ALA A 156 12.21 11.57 -9.72
N MET A 157 11.20 11.66 -8.84
CA MET A 157 11.29 11.03 -7.53
C MET A 157 11.40 9.51 -7.66
N ALA A 158 12.22 8.91 -6.80
CA ALA A 158 12.43 7.48 -6.78
C ALA A 158 11.23 6.79 -6.10
N TYR A 159 10.87 5.63 -6.63
CA TYR A 159 9.92 4.70 -6.03
C TYR A 159 10.58 4.04 -4.82
N ASP A 160 9.82 3.84 -3.73
CA ASP A 160 10.29 3.19 -2.49
C ASP A 160 11.68 3.68 -2.04
N THR A 161 11.81 4.99 -1.80
CA THR A 161 13.06 5.64 -1.40
C THR A 161 12.76 6.98 -0.75
N GLU A 162 13.29 7.25 0.45
CA GLU A 162 13.05 8.52 1.15
C GLU A 162 13.50 9.71 0.29
N PRO A 163 12.57 10.60 -0.12
CA PRO A 163 12.90 11.75 -0.92
C PRO A 163 13.59 12.81 -0.07
N GLN A 164 14.72 13.35 -0.54
CA GLN A 164 15.41 14.40 0.20
C GLN A 164 14.56 15.69 0.23
N PRO A 165 14.43 16.41 1.36
CA PRO A 165 13.65 17.64 1.44
C PRO A 165 14.09 18.72 0.43
N SER A 166 15.38 18.75 0.06
CA SER A 166 15.89 19.64 -0.99
C SER A 166 15.35 19.30 -2.38
N ASP A 167 15.11 18.02 -2.67
CA ASP A 167 14.56 17.57 -3.95
C ASP A 167 13.05 17.77 -3.99
N ILE A 168 12.34 17.58 -2.87
CA ILE A 168 10.92 17.97 -2.74
C ILE A 168 10.75 19.47 -3.00
N THR A 169 11.66 20.29 -2.46
CA THR A 169 11.66 21.74 -2.67
C THR A 169 11.92 22.09 -4.14
N LYS A 170 13.00 21.58 -4.76
CA LYS A 170 13.29 21.77 -6.20
C LYS A 170 12.10 21.35 -7.06
N TYR A 171 11.53 20.19 -6.75
CA TYR A 171 10.36 19.64 -7.42
C TYR A 171 9.18 20.61 -7.34
N ARG A 172 8.67 20.91 -6.13
CA ARG A 172 7.47 21.73 -5.94
C ARG A 172 7.63 23.16 -6.48
N GLN A 173 8.85 23.69 -6.53
CA GLN A 173 9.15 25.02 -7.05
C GLN A 173 9.53 25.05 -8.55
N PHE A 174 9.70 23.91 -9.21
CA PHE A 174 10.09 23.88 -10.63
C PHE A 174 8.94 24.33 -11.54
N ASN A 175 9.08 25.53 -12.08
CA ASN A 175 8.27 26.04 -13.18
C ASN A 175 8.79 25.48 -14.51
N ASP A 176 8.04 24.56 -15.12
CA ASP A 176 8.42 23.98 -16.40
C ASP A 176 8.33 25.04 -17.52
N PRO A 177 9.41 25.30 -18.28
CA PRO A 177 9.39 26.29 -19.35
C PRO A 177 8.53 25.88 -20.56
N LEU A 178 8.04 24.63 -20.60
CA LEU A 178 7.22 24.07 -21.67
C LEU A 178 7.86 24.29 -23.05
N VAL A 179 9.14 23.95 -23.18
CA VAL A 179 9.92 24.18 -24.41
C VAL A 179 9.21 23.55 -25.61
N GLN A 180 8.93 24.39 -26.60
CA GLN A 180 8.23 24.04 -27.83
C GLN A 180 9.21 23.84 -28.98
N GLY A 181 8.96 22.85 -29.84
CA GLY A 181 9.78 22.62 -31.03
C GLY A 181 9.12 21.69 -32.04
N ASP A 182 9.87 21.36 -33.08
CA ASP A 182 9.49 20.41 -34.14
C ASP A 182 10.56 19.33 -34.39
N ARG A 183 11.64 19.35 -33.60
CA ARG A 183 12.74 18.39 -33.61
C ARG A 183 12.98 17.92 -32.19
N TYR A 184 13.14 16.61 -32.02
CA TYR A 184 13.27 15.98 -30.71
C TYR A 184 14.41 14.98 -30.69
N VAL A 185 14.98 14.78 -29.51
CA VAL A 185 16.08 13.86 -29.25
C VAL A 185 15.66 12.86 -28.19
N PHE A 186 15.97 11.58 -28.43
CA PHE A 186 15.63 10.45 -27.56
C PHE A 186 16.87 9.94 -26.83
N SER A 187 17.01 10.22 -25.54
CA SER A 187 18.09 9.68 -24.71
C SER A 187 17.63 8.45 -23.93
N GLN A 188 18.24 7.29 -24.15
CA GLN A 188 17.92 6.05 -23.45
C GLN A 188 18.34 6.13 -21.97
N ALA A 189 17.42 5.83 -21.05
CA ALA A 189 17.66 5.96 -19.61
C ALA A 189 18.83 5.11 -19.10
N LYS A 190 19.04 3.89 -19.63
CA LYS A 190 20.10 2.99 -19.15
C LYS A 190 21.52 3.47 -19.45
N THR A 191 21.74 4.04 -20.62
CA THR A 191 23.09 4.33 -21.13
C THR A 191 23.37 5.80 -21.39
N MET A 192 22.35 6.66 -21.27
CA MET A 192 22.37 8.07 -21.65
C MET A 192 22.78 8.33 -23.11
N LYS A 193 22.77 7.29 -23.95
CA LYS A 193 23.01 7.37 -25.39
C LYS A 193 21.76 7.84 -26.12
N GLN A 194 21.96 8.51 -27.24
CA GLN A 194 20.89 9.00 -28.08
C GLN A 194 20.60 8.04 -29.24
N LEU A 195 19.33 7.92 -29.58
CA LEU A 195 18.90 7.29 -30.83
C LEU A 195 19.42 8.12 -32.01
N SER A 196 19.94 7.48 -33.05
CA SER A 196 20.45 8.13 -34.26
C SER A 196 20.23 7.27 -35.50
N VAL A 197 20.10 7.90 -36.66
CA VAL A 197 20.07 7.25 -37.97
C VAL A 197 21.50 7.13 -38.51
N ALA A 198 21.96 5.90 -38.76
CA ALA A 198 23.26 5.65 -39.37
C ALA A 198 23.24 5.83 -40.90
N ASP A 199 24.41 5.89 -41.53
CA ASP A 199 24.58 6.08 -43.00
C ASP A 199 23.84 5.04 -43.86
N ASP A 200 23.57 3.85 -43.33
CA ASP A 200 22.82 2.78 -43.99
C ASP A 200 21.31 2.82 -43.70
N GLY A 201 20.83 3.89 -43.06
CA GLY A 201 19.44 4.13 -42.67
C GLY A 201 19.02 3.41 -41.38
N LYS A 202 19.85 2.55 -40.78
CA LYS A 202 19.49 1.83 -39.54
C LYS A 202 19.52 2.76 -38.33
N LEU A 203 18.62 2.52 -37.38
CA LEU A 203 18.66 3.20 -36.09
C LEU A 203 19.68 2.53 -35.16
N ALA A 204 20.46 3.34 -34.43
CA ALA A 204 21.49 2.91 -33.48
C ALA A 204 21.53 3.82 -32.24
N LEU A 205 22.22 3.36 -31.18
CA LEU A 205 22.51 4.16 -29.99
C LEU A 205 23.95 4.68 -30.01
N VAL A 206 24.09 6.01 -30.08
CA VAL A 206 25.38 6.71 -30.16
C VAL A 206 25.59 7.64 -28.95
N ALA A 207 26.80 8.14 -28.75
CA ALA A 207 27.07 9.13 -27.71
C ALA A 207 26.23 10.40 -27.94
N ALA A 208 25.71 11.02 -26.87
CA ALA A 208 24.86 12.19 -26.98
C ALA A 208 25.58 13.37 -27.66
N GLY A 209 24.88 14.07 -28.56
CA GLY A 209 25.43 15.16 -29.36
C GLY A 209 24.35 16.13 -29.85
N ASP A 210 24.72 16.93 -30.86
CA ASP A 210 23.83 17.84 -31.59
C ASP A 210 23.90 17.55 -33.11
N ASP A 211 23.97 16.26 -33.45
CA ASP A 211 23.97 15.81 -34.85
C ASP A 211 22.52 15.77 -35.37
N PRO A 212 22.21 16.34 -36.55
CA PRO A 212 20.90 16.20 -37.18
C PRO A 212 20.41 14.74 -37.34
N ALA A 213 21.31 13.76 -37.41
CA ALA A 213 20.98 12.32 -37.43
C ALA A 213 20.40 11.80 -36.10
N GLN A 214 20.64 12.50 -34.98
CA GLN A 214 20.10 12.20 -33.64
C GLN A 214 18.74 12.85 -33.38
N GLN A 215 18.31 13.73 -34.29
CA GLN A 215 17.06 14.48 -34.19
C GLN A 215 15.96 13.77 -34.97
N PHE A 216 14.73 13.81 -34.47
CA PHE A 216 13.56 13.24 -35.11
C PHE A 216 12.41 14.26 -35.12
N ALA A 217 11.66 14.32 -36.21
CA ALA A 217 10.35 14.94 -36.22
C ALA A 217 9.31 13.89 -35.80
N LEU A 218 8.31 14.31 -35.02
CA LEU A 218 7.25 13.45 -34.50
C LEU A 218 5.93 13.77 -35.19
N VAL A 219 5.41 12.80 -35.94
CA VAL A 219 4.26 12.99 -36.84
C VAL A 219 3.08 12.16 -36.33
N PRO A 220 1.92 12.77 -36.01
CA PRO A 220 0.73 12.03 -35.59
C PRO A 220 0.37 10.93 -36.59
N ALA A 221 0.08 9.74 -36.07
CA ALA A 221 -0.14 8.53 -36.86
C ALA A 221 -1.40 7.79 -36.39
N THR A 222 -1.75 6.70 -37.09
CA THR A 222 -2.88 5.82 -36.76
C THR A 222 -2.45 4.36 -36.88
N GLY A 223 -3.20 3.44 -36.26
CA GLY A 223 -2.92 2.00 -36.34
C GLY A 223 -1.73 1.53 -35.49
N CYS A 224 -1.49 2.19 -34.35
CA CYS A 224 -0.65 1.68 -33.27
C CYS A 224 -1.33 0.50 -32.56
N ALA A 225 -0.54 -0.34 -31.90
CA ALA A 225 -1.10 -1.31 -30.95
C ALA A 225 -1.60 -0.59 -29.69
N GLU A 226 -2.68 -1.12 -29.12
CA GLU A 226 -3.15 -0.76 -27.78
C GLU A 226 -2.15 -1.24 -26.73
N PHE A 227 -1.69 -0.33 -25.87
CA PHE A 227 -0.79 -0.64 -24.77
C PHE A 227 -1.60 -1.22 -23.59
N PRO A 228 -1.22 -2.38 -23.02
CA PRO A 228 -1.92 -2.98 -21.89
C PRO A 228 -1.98 -2.06 -20.66
N GLU A 229 -3.17 -1.58 -20.32
CA GLU A 229 -3.42 -0.71 -19.17
C GLU A 229 -4.84 -0.92 -18.63
N ALA A 230 -5.07 -0.61 -17.35
CA ALA A 230 -6.42 -0.61 -16.82
C ALA A 230 -7.22 0.63 -17.29
N HIS A 231 -8.53 0.47 -17.47
CA HIS A 231 -9.44 1.59 -17.71
C HIS A 231 -10.11 2.02 -16.40
N ASP A 232 -10.45 3.31 -16.28
CA ASP A 232 -11.25 3.82 -15.16
C ASP A 232 -12.76 3.54 -15.32
N ASN A 233 -13.20 3.17 -16.54
CA ASN A 233 -14.58 2.84 -16.89
C ASN A 233 -15.60 3.94 -16.52
N THR A 234 -15.20 5.21 -16.63
CA THR A 234 -16.06 6.38 -16.39
C THR A 234 -16.49 7.07 -17.68
N VAL A 235 -17.55 7.87 -17.60
CA VAL A 235 -18.04 8.72 -18.70
C VAL A 235 -18.30 10.13 -18.16
N GLY A 236 -17.81 11.15 -18.88
CA GLY A 236 -18.01 12.56 -18.54
C GLY A 236 -16.85 13.19 -17.74
N ASP A 237 -16.96 14.50 -17.54
CA ASP A 237 -15.98 15.29 -16.78
C ASP A 237 -16.25 15.26 -15.27
N THR A 238 -15.18 15.45 -14.50
CA THR A 238 -15.26 15.60 -13.04
C THR A 238 -15.78 16.99 -12.64
N PHE A 239 -16.40 17.13 -11.46
CA PHE A 239 -16.80 18.44 -10.93
C PHE A 239 -15.58 19.31 -10.58
N LYS A 240 -15.65 20.61 -10.91
CA LYS A 240 -14.66 21.64 -10.54
C LYS A 240 -15.37 22.92 -10.08
N GLY A 241 -14.67 23.71 -9.28
CA GLY A 241 -15.14 25.00 -8.75
C GLY A 241 -15.55 24.94 -7.28
N GLN A 242 -16.25 25.99 -6.85
CA GLN A 242 -16.74 26.19 -5.49
C GLN A 242 -18.26 26.35 -5.51
N THR A 243 -18.91 26.11 -4.37
CA THR A 243 -20.30 26.50 -4.12
C THR A 243 -20.41 28.03 -3.95
N SER A 244 -21.64 28.58 -3.96
CA SER A 244 -21.89 30.02 -3.97
C SER A 244 -21.41 30.78 -2.72
N ASP A 245 -21.13 30.07 -1.64
CA ASP A 245 -20.56 30.54 -0.37
C ASP A 245 -19.02 30.43 -0.33
N GLY A 246 -18.38 29.89 -1.38
CA GLY A 246 -16.93 29.66 -1.45
C GLY A 246 -16.47 28.30 -0.92
N SER A 247 -17.38 27.45 -0.45
CA SER A 247 -17.04 26.10 0.01
C SER A 247 -16.67 25.18 -1.17
N VAL A 248 -15.97 24.09 -0.86
CA VAL A 248 -15.68 23.01 -1.82
C VAL A 248 -16.51 21.77 -1.47
N LEU A 249 -16.87 20.98 -2.49
CA LEU A 249 -17.75 19.81 -2.34
C LEU A 249 -17.08 18.56 -2.90
N GLY A 250 -17.19 17.46 -2.16
CA GLY A 250 -16.72 16.14 -2.58
C GLY A 250 -16.71 15.14 -1.42
N MET A 251 -16.31 13.91 -1.72
CA MET A 251 -16.02 12.89 -0.71
C MET A 251 -14.59 13.07 -0.19
N ALA A 252 -14.38 12.74 1.09
CA ALA A 252 -13.08 12.57 1.68
C ALA A 252 -12.92 11.08 2.05
N ASP A 253 -11.84 10.48 1.60
CA ASP A 253 -11.35 9.20 2.11
C ASP A 253 -10.19 9.54 3.05
N VAL A 254 -10.32 9.23 4.33
CA VAL A 254 -9.47 9.82 5.40
C VAL A 254 -8.47 8.83 5.99
N HIS A 255 -8.36 7.64 5.42
CA HIS A 255 -7.42 6.59 5.82
C HIS A 255 -7.29 5.57 4.66
N VAL A 256 -6.16 5.57 3.94
CA VAL A 256 -5.85 4.57 2.90
C VAL A 256 -4.35 4.28 2.82
N HIS A 257 -4.01 3.11 2.25
CA HIS A 257 -2.62 2.63 2.13
C HIS A 257 -2.17 2.47 0.67
N LEU A 258 -2.46 3.45 -0.18
CA LEU A 258 -2.12 3.44 -1.63
C LEU A 258 -0.60 3.33 -1.92
N SER A 259 0.27 3.60 -0.95
CA SER A 259 1.74 3.47 -1.13
C SER A 259 2.37 2.24 -0.46
N ALA A 260 1.57 1.30 0.03
CA ALA A 260 2.04 0.29 0.97
C ALA A 260 2.86 -0.87 0.39
N THR A 261 3.02 -1.00 -0.92
CA THR A 261 3.74 -2.11 -1.61
C THR A 261 4.93 -2.80 -0.90
N THR A 262 5.76 -2.09 -0.14
CA THR A 262 6.92 -2.65 0.58
C THR A 262 6.67 -3.01 2.05
N PHE A 263 5.41 -2.91 2.49
CA PHE A 263 4.88 -3.21 3.82
C PHE A 263 5.25 -4.61 4.29
N LEU A 264 5.50 -4.71 5.60
CA LEU A 264 5.88 -5.92 6.31
C LEU A 264 7.13 -6.57 5.70
N GLY A 265 8.10 -5.76 5.31
CA GLY A 265 9.33 -6.23 4.66
C GLY A 265 9.09 -6.82 3.26
N GLY A 266 8.10 -6.30 2.53
CA GLY A 266 7.67 -6.82 1.23
C GLY A 266 6.92 -8.15 1.35
N ALA A 267 6.00 -8.25 2.32
CA ALA A 267 4.96 -9.26 2.31
C ALA A 267 3.82 -8.90 1.36
N GLU A 268 3.64 -7.61 1.04
CA GLU A 268 2.65 -7.18 0.05
C GLU A 268 3.14 -7.44 -1.39
N HIS A 269 2.22 -7.90 -2.26
CA HIS A 269 2.44 -8.01 -3.70
C HIS A 269 1.56 -7.04 -4.50
N GLY A 270 2.20 -6.28 -5.37
CA GLY A 270 1.55 -5.38 -6.33
C GLY A 270 2.23 -4.00 -6.33
N SER A 271 1.60 -2.99 -6.93
CA SER A 271 2.05 -1.58 -6.89
C SER A 271 0.93 -0.64 -7.37
N PRO A 272 0.83 0.59 -6.83
CA PRO A 272 -0.24 1.53 -7.20
C PRO A 272 -0.11 2.04 -8.64
N PHE A 273 1.11 2.01 -9.18
CA PHE A 273 1.42 2.26 -10.58
C PHE A 273 2.71 1.50 -10.94
N HIS A 274 2.95 1.32 -12.25
CA HIS A 274 4.28 0.96 -12.72
C HIS A 274 4.60 1.65 -14.03
N ARG A 275 5.88 1.99 -14.22
CA ARG A 275 6.39 2.65 -15.43
C ARG A 275 6.20 1.85 -16.72
N PHE A 276 5.97 0.53 -16.60
CA PHE A 276 5.65 -0.39 -17.70
C PHE A 276 4.18 -0.87 -17.69
N GLY A 277 3.28 -0.16 -17.00
CA GLY A 277 1.82 -0.41 -16.98
C GLY A 277 1.37 -1.54 -16.06
N VAL A 278 0.05 -1.74 -16.01
CA VAL A 278 -0.62 -2.68 -15.10
C VAL A 278 -0.08 -4.12 -15.12
N THR A 279 0.41 -4.63 -16.26
CA THR A 279 0.93 -6.01 -16.37
C THR A 279 2.19 -6.28 -15.54
N HIS A 280 2.80 -5.22 -15.00
CA HIS A 280 3.92 -5.29 -14.07
C HIS A 280 3.55 -4.79 -12.66
N ALA A 281 2.56 -3.89 -12.57
CA ALA A 281 2.10 -3.37 -11.30
C ALA A 281 1.26 -4.41 -10.54
N LEU A 282 0.48 -5.21 -11.26
CA LEU A 282 -0.40 -6.25 -10.72
C LEU A 282 -0.10 -7.57 -11.46
N SER A 283 1.17 -7.98 -11.44
CA SER A 283 1.65 -9.24 -12.04
C SER A 283 1.12 -10.48 -11.31
N ASP A 284 1.58 -11.68 -11.67
CA ASP A 284 1.31 -12.92 -10.91
C ASP A 284 2.05 -12.86 -9.55
N CYS A 285 1.34 -13.04 -8.43
CA CYS A 285 1.94 -12.94 -7.10
C CYS A 285 2.79 -14.15 -6.70
N ALA A 286 2.87 -15.21 -7.53
CA ALA A 286 3.69 -16.39 -7.26
C ALA A 286 5.20 -16.10 -7.15
N GLU A 287 5.68 -14.93 -7.61
CA GLU A 287 7.04 -14.46 -7.34
C GLU A 287 7.27 -14.12 -5.85
N THR A 288 6.26 -13.51 -5.19
CA THR A 288 6.32 -13.15 -3.76
C THR A 288 5.79 -14.27 -2.87
N HIS A 289 4.61 -14.81 -3.19
CA HIS A 289 3.88 -15.79 -2.36
C HIS A 289 4.11 -17.24 -2.76
N GLY A 290 4.96 -17.50 -3.76
CA GLY A 290 5.24 -18.84 -4.25
C GLY A 290 4.05 -19.49 -4.97
N PRO A 291 4.20 -20.73 -5.46
CA PRO A 291 3.13 -21.44 -6.16
C PRO A 291 1.88 -21.60 -5.27
N ASN A 292 0.72 -21.20 -5.78
CA ASN A 292 -0.59 -21.22 -5.08
C ASN A 292 -0.61 -20.41 -3.76
N GLY A 293 0.21 -19.37 -3.63
CA GLY A 293 0.15 -18.44 -2.50
C GLY A 293 0.70 -18.96 -1.17
N PHE A 294 1.21 -20.21 -1.11
CA PHE A 294 1.60 -20.89 0.14
C PHE A 294 2.72 -20.24 0.97
N LEU A 295 3.43 -19.22 0.45
CA LEU A 295 4.44 -18.46 1.20
C LEU A 295 3.91 -17.13 1.76
N ASP A 296 2.64 -16.79 1.52
CA ASP A 296 1.96 -15.68 2.18
C ASP A 296 1.62 -16.02 3.63
N LEU A 297 2.64 -16.20 4.46
CA LEU A 297 2.47 -16.55 5.87
C LEU A 297 1.78 -15.43 6.65
N VAL A 298 2.04 -14.17 6.28
CA VAL A 298 1.51 -13.01 7.00
C VAL A 298 0.01 -12.89 6.74
N GLY A 299 -0.43 -12.89 5.47
CA GLY A 299 -1.85 -12.91 5.13
C GLY A 299 -2.56 -14.10 5.77
N SER A 300 -1.97 -15.30 5.66
CA SER A 300 -2.49 -16.53 6.27
C SER A 300 -2.72 -16.40 7.79
N LEU A 301 -1.78 -15.78 8.52
CA LEU A 301 -1.88 -15.58 9.97
C LEU A 301 -2.97 -14.56 10.35
N PHE A 302 -3.19 -13.52 9.55
CA PHE A 302 -4.24 -12.52 9.82
C PHE A 302 -5.65 -13.08 9.63
N VAL A 303 -5.90 -13.88 8.59
CA VAL A 303 -7.23 -14.48 8.33
C VAL A 303 -7.41 -15.87 8.94
N SER A 304 -6.35 -16.46 9.50
CA SER A 304 -6.31 -17.85 10.00
C SER A 304 -6.67 -18.91 8.96
N ASP A 305 -6.27 -18.68 7.71
CA ASP A 305 -6.43 -19.59 6.57
C ASP A 305 -5.05 -19.90 5.99
N PHE A 306 -4.72 -21.19 5.81
CA PHE A 306 -3.42 -21.66 5.34
C PHE A 306 -3.53 -22.51 4.07
N ASP A 307 -4.70 -22.56 3.43
CA ASP A 307 -4.94 -23.39 2.22
C ASP A 307 -4.33 -22.77 0.94
N GLY A 308 -3.88 -21.51 1.00
CA GLY A 308 -3.28 -20.76 -0.12
C GLY A 308 -4.30 -19.94 -0.91
N HIS A 309 -3.89 -19.40 -2.06
CA HIS A 309 -4.76 -18.62 -2.97
C HIS A 309 -4.28 -18.71 -4.43
N ASP A 310 -5.16 -18.45 -5.38
CA ASP A 310 -4.79 -18.30 -6.80
C ASP A 310 -3.97 -17.01 -6.98
N THR A 311 -2.79 -17.16 -7.58
CA THR A 311 -1.80 -16.09 -7.66
C THR A 311 -2.01 -15.17 -8.87
N ALA A 312 -2.93 -15.48 -9.77
CA ALA A 312 -3.13 -14.77 -11.03
C ALA A 312 -3.77 -13.38 -10.86
N GLY A 313 -2.91 -12.36 -10.84
CA GLY A 313 -3.27 -10.94 -10.91
C GLY A 313 -3.83 -10.52 -12.29
N TRP A 314 -3.33 -9.41 -12.84
CA TRP A 314 -3.84 -8.84 -14.09
C TRP A 314 -3.66 -9.79 -15.29
N PRO A 315 -4.68 -9.97 -16.16
CA PRO A 315 -5.97 -9.27 -16.18
C PRO A 315 -7.10 -9.99 -15.41
N THR A 316 -6.87 -11.22 -14.95
CA THR A 316 -7.93 -12.11 -14.48
C THR A 316 -8.38 -11.83 -13.06
N HIS A 317 -7.46 -11.48 -12.16
CA HIS A 317 -7.71 -11.20 -10.73
C HIS A 317 -8.60 -12.29 -10.09
N VAL A 318 -8.11 -13.54 -10.11
CA VAL A 318 -8.95 -14.70 -9.74
C VAL A 318 -9.37 -14.61 -8.26
N ASP A 319 -8.39 -14.44 -7.37
CA ASP A 319 -8.63 -14.29 -5.93
C ASP A 319 -8.24 -12.90 -5.38
N TRP A 320 -7.33 -12.16 -6.05
CA TRP A 320 -6.85 -10.86 -5.59
C TRP A 320 -6.85 -9.80 -6.71
N PRO A 321 -7.04 -8.50 -6.39
CA PRO A 321 -7.22 -7.92 -5.05
C PRO A 321 -8.58 -8.23 -4.42
N ALA A 322 -8.60 -8.38 -3.10
CA ALA A 322 -9.81 -8.67 -2.32
C ALA A 322 -9.85 -7.84 -1.04
N ARG A 323 -11.05 -7.37 -0.65
CA ARG A 323 -11.28 -6.46 0.49
C ARG A 323 -10.84 -6.96 1.88
N ALA A 324 -10.46 -8.22 1.99
CA ALA A 324 -10.10 -8.89 3.25
C ALA A 324 -8.65 -9.42 3.20
N ASN A 325 -7.89 -9.03 2.18
CA ASN A 325 -6.51 -9.41 1.98
C ASN A 325 -5.60 -8.22 2.33
N LEU A 326 -4.58 -8.45 3.14
CA LEU A 326 -3.65 -7.44 3.67
C LEU A 326 -2.29 -7.45 2.94
N THR A 327 -2.05 -8.45 2.10
CA THR A 327 -0.76 -8.74 1.44
C THR A 327 -0.84 -8.56 -0.07
N HIS A 328 -1.85 -7.87 -0.59
CA HIS A 328 -1.98 -7.58 -2.01
C HIS A 328 -2.48 -6.16 -2.26
N GLU A 329 -1.88 -5.49 -3.24
CA GLU A 329 -2.20 -4.13 -3.65
C GLU A 329 -3.69 -3.97 -3.98
N ALA A 330 -4.40 -3.23 -3.14
CA ALA A 330 -5.83 -2.99 -3.27
C ALA A 330 -6.18 -1.71 -4.05
N ILE A 331 -5.22 -0.83 -4.36
CA ILE A 331 -5.49 0.53 -4.87
C ILE A 331 -4.60 0.89 -6.07
N TYR A 332 -5.05 0.57 -7.29
CA TYR A 332 -4.39 1.01 -8.51
C TYR A 332 -4.75 2.44 -8.93
N TRP A 333 -3.83 3.21 -9.53
CA TRP A 333 -4.05 4.63 -9.88
C TRP A 333 -5.27 4.90 -10.78
N LYS A 334 -5.63 3.96 -11.67
CA LYS A 334 -6.87 4.05 -12.49
C LYS A 334 -8.14 3.87 -11.67
N TRP A 335 -8.08 3.15 -10.55
CA TRP A 335 -9.20 3.03 -9.61
C TRP A 335 -9.34 4.29 -8.75
N VAL A 336 -8.21 4.91 -8.37
CA VAL A 336 -8.21 6.27 -7.77
C VAL A 336 -8.77 7.31 -8.73
N GLU A 337 -8.39 7.25 -10.02
CA GLU A 337 -8.95 8.12 -11.06
C GLU A 337 -10.47 7.97 -11.19
N ARG A 338 -10.98 6.72 -11.18
CA ARG A 338 -12.42 6.42 -11.16
C ARG A 338 -13.10 7.02 -9.92
N ALA A 339 -12.52 6.87 -8.73
CA ALA A 339 -13.06 7.43 -7.49
C ALA A 339 -13.06 8.98 -7.52
N TRP A 340 -11.98 9.60 -8.01
CA TRP A 340 -11.89 11.04 -8.20
C TRP A 340 -12.92 11.57 -9.20
N LYS A 341 -13.08 10.96 -10.37
CA LYS A 341 -14.14 11.32 -11.33
C LYS A 341 -15.54 11.16 -10.72
N SER A 342 -15.72 10.21 -9.80
CA SER A 342 -16.96 9.96 -9.05
C SER A 342 -17.19 10.89 -7.85
N GLY A 343 -16.25 11.81 -7.55
CA GLY A 343 -16.42 12.84 -6.53
C GLY A 343 -15.44 12.80 -5.35
N LEU A 344 -14.46 11.89 -5.32
CA LEU A 344 -13.39 11.90 -4.31
C LEU A 344 -12.53 13.17 -4.46
N ARG A 345 -12.29 13.89 -3.37
CA ARG A 345 -11.58 15.19 -3.37
C ARG A 345 -10.49 15.31 -2.31
N ILE A 346 -10.63 14.62 -1.18
CA ILE A 346 -9.55 14.42 -0.21
C ILE A 346 -9.23 12.93 -0.14
N MET A 347 -7.95 12.60 -0.12
CA MET A 347 -7.41 11.28 0.22
C MET A 347 -6.32 11.49 1.27
N VAL A 348 -6.43 10.91 2.47
CA VAL A 348 -5.29 10.78 3.39
C VAL A 348 -4.65 9.43 3.11
N ASN A 349 -3.38 9.42 2.69
CA ASN A 349 -2.62 8.20 2.52
C ASN A 349 -1.64 8.03 3.67
N ASP A 350 -1.84 6.99 4.45
CA ASP A 350 -1.01 6.61 5.58
C ASP A 350 0.12 5.70 5.11
N VAL A 351 1.36 6.18 5.23
CA VAL A 351 2.55 5.33 5.01
C VAL A 351 2.73 4.40 6.20
N VAL A 352 2.89 3.10 5.93
CA VAL A 352 2.58 2.04 6.90
C VAL A 352 3.68 0.97 6.98
N GLU A 353 3.99 0.51 8.19
CA GLU A 353 4.96 -0.54 8.52
C GLU A 353 4.74 -1.10 9.94
N ASN A 354 5.13 -2.35 10.14
CA ASN A 354 5.20 -2.98 11.46
C ASN A 354 6.52 -3.76 11.61
N GLU A 355 7.37 -3.34 12.56
CA GLU A 355 8.71 -3.87 12.78
C GLU A 355 8.67 -5.39 12.97
N THR A 356 7.83 -5.87 13.90
CA THR A 356 7.75 -7.28 14.29
C THR A 356 7.29 -8.18 13.15
N LEU A 357 6.31 -7.73 12.37
CA LEU A 357 5.80 -8.47 11.22
C LEU A 357 6.78 -8.42 10.02
N CYS A 358 7.48 -7.30 9.83
CA CYS A 358 8.63 -7.24 8.90
C CYS A 358 9.74 -8.21 9.32
N GLU A 359 10.09 -8.30 10.61
CA GLU A 359 11.11 -9.24 11.08
C GLU A 359 10.68 -10.69 10.86
N LEU A 360 9.39 -11.01 11.07
CA LEU A 360 8.83 -12.33 10.73
C LEU A 360 9.02 -12.64 9.24
N GLN A 361 8.57 -11.76 8.34
CA GLN A 361 8.70 -11.93 6.90
C GLN A 361 10.16 -12.04 6.44
N ARG A 362 11.04 -11.17 6.98
CA ARG A 362 12.49 -11.16 6.74
C ARG A 362 13.13 -12.52 7.02
N ASN A 363 12.74 -13.16 8.11
CA ASN A 363 13.26 -14.46 8.51
C ASN A 363 12.71 -15.60 7.65
N VAL A 364 11.40 -15.58 7.35
CA VAL A 364 10.73 -16.59 6.51
C VAL A 364 11.28 -16.58 5.08
N THR A 365 11.39 -15.39 4.48
CA THR A 365 11.93 -15.18 3.12
C THR A 365 13.45 -15.24 3.04
N ARG A 366 14.15 -15.35 4.17
CA ARG A 366 15.63 -15.42 4.29
C ARG A 366 16.33 -14.20 3.69
N GLN A 367 15.83 -13.00 3.98
CA GLN A 367 16.38 -11.73 3.52
C GLN A 367 17.09 -10.97 4.67
N PRO A 368 18.19 -11.47 5.26
CA PRO A 368 18.76 -10.94 6.52
C PRO A 368 19.27 -9.50 6.47
N LEU A 369 19.28 -8.85 5.30
CA LEU A 369 19.66 -7.45 5.10
C LEU A 369 18.45 -6.52 4.89
N ARG A 370 17.21 -7.03 4.97
CA ARG A 370 16.00 -6.21 4.94
C ARG A 370 15.95 -5.31 6.17
N ASP A 371 15.89 -4.00 5.96
CA ASP A 371 15.57 -3.05 7.03
C ASP A 371 14.13 -3.25 7.47
N CYS A 372 13.91 -3.28 8.79
CA CYS A 372 12.60 -3.36 9.42
C CYS A 372 12.37 -2.20 10.39
N ASN A 373 13.24 -1.18 10.38
CA ASN A 373 12.94 0.07 11.06
C ASN A 373 11.73 0.74 10.40
N GLU A 374 10.63 0.81 11.14
CA GLU A 374 9.34 1.30 10.62
C GLU A 374 9.43 2.70 10.02
N MET A 375 10.17 3.61 10.69
CA MET A 375 10.35 4.97 10.21
C MET A 375 11.04 5.03 8.84
N ASN A 376 12.07 4.19 8.60
CA ASN A 376 12.77 4.17 7.31
C ASN A 376 11.90 3.59 6.19
N ASN A 377 11.18 2.50 6.45
CA ASN A 377 10.32 1.87 5.44
C ASN A 377 9.10 2.77 5.12
N ALA A 378 8.47 3.36 6.13
CA ALA A 378 7.37 4.31 5.95
C ALA A 378 7.82 5.56 5.17
N THR A 379 9.00 6.14 5.45
CA THR A 379 9.48 7.30 4.67
C THR A 379 9.92 6.95 3.24
N ASN A 380 10.29 5.70 2.95
CA ASN A 380 10.50 5.24 1.58
C ASN A 380 9.22 5.31 0.73
N GLN A 381 8.08 4.95 1.31
CA GLN A 381 6.76 5.01 0.64
C GLN A 381 6.33 6.45 0.29
N ILE A 382 6.84 7.47 1.00
CA ILE A 382 6.64 8.88 0.63
C ILE A 382 7.23 9.16 -0.78
N GLY A 383 8.36 8.53 -1.12
CA GLY A 383 8.94 8.59 -2.47
C GLY A 383 7.98 8.06 -3.53
N THR A 384 7.32 6.93 -3.25
CA THR A 384 6.27 6.34 -4.09
C THR A 384 5.11 7.29 -4.34
N LEU A 385 4.65 8.06 -3.35
CA LEU A 385 3.58 9.06 -3.53
C LEU A 385 3.99 10.20 -4.47
N TYR A 386 5.19 10.77 -4.32
CA TYR A 386 5.65 11.81 -5.25
C TYR A 386 5.91 11.25 -6.66
N ALA A 387 6.42 10.02 -6.76
CA ALA A 387 6.63 9.33 -8.03
C ALA A 387 5.29 9.01 -8.74
N LEU A 388 4.24 8.65 -7.98
CA LEU A 388 2.88 8.47 -8.49
C LEU A 388 2.31 9.79 -9.02
N GLN A 389 2.51 10.91 -8.32
CA GLN A 389 2.08 12.22 -8.81
C GLN A 389 2.73 12.54 -10.18
N ASP A 390 4.04 12.30 -10.32
CA ASP A 390 4.75 12.46 -11.60
C ASP A 390 4.28 11.49 -12.68
N TYR A 391 3.95 10.26 -12.31
CA TYR A 391 3.42 9.27 -13.24
C TYR A 391 2.06 9.68 -13.78
N VAL A 392 1.13 10.12 -12.92
CA VAL A 392 -0.19 10.63 -13.30
C VAL A 392 -0.04 11.90 -14.15
N ASP A 393 0.87 12.81 -13.80
CA ASP A 393 1.18 13.99 -14.62
C ASP A 393 1.70 13.62 -16.02
N ALA A 394 2.57 12.61 -16.11
CA ALA A 394 3.04 12.11 -17.39
C ALA A 394 1.89 11.53 -18.24
N GLN A 395 0.91 10.84 -17.64
CA GLN A 395 -0.27 10.34 -18.36
C GLN A 395 -1.18 11.47 -18.88
N TYR A 396 -1.23 12.59 -18.15
CA TYR A 396 -2.13 13.73 -18.39
C TYR A 396 -1.51 14.87 -19.21
N GLY A 397 -0.37 14.65 -19.88
CA GLY A 397 0.25 15.65 -20.75
C GLY A 397 1.12 16.69 -20.02
N GLY A 398 1.69 16.33 -18.87
CA GLY A 398 2.80 17.05 -18.26
C GLY A 398 2.57 17.52 -16.83
N ARG A 399 3.58 18.20 -16.29
CA ARG A 399 3.63 18.67 -14.91
C ARG A 399 2.41 19.50 -14.52
N GLY A 400 1.75 19.15 -13.42
CA GLY A 400 0.57 19.85 -12.90
C GLY A 400 -0.73 19.60 -13.67
N LYS A 401 -0.73 18.75 -14.72
CA LYS A 401 -1.92 18.45 -15.55
C LYS A 401 -2.78 17.30 -15.01
N GLY A 402 -2.17 16.36 -14.29
CA GLY A 402 -2.87 15.25 -13.64
C GLY A 402 -3.86 15.65 -12.54
N PHE A 403 -4.67 14.68 -12.11
CA PHE A 403 -5.65 14.90 -11.05
C PHE A 403 -5.08 14.78 -9.63
N PHE A 404 -4.01 14.02 -9.44
CA PHE A 404 -3.44 13.72 -8.12
C PHE A 404 -2.53 14.86 -7.62
N ARG A 405 -2.71 15.35 -6.39
CA ARG A 405 -1.87 16.42 -5.80
C ARG A 405 -1.55 16.20 -4.33
N ILE A 406 -0.27 16.06 -3.99
CA ILE A 406 0.20 16.09 -2.60
C ILE A 406 0.10 17.53 -2.09
N VAL A 407 -0.68 17.74 -1.02
CA VAL A 407 -0.94 19.06 -0.43
C VAL A 407 -0.38 19.17 0.99
N LEU A 408 0.12 20.36 1.33
CA LEU A 408 0.83 20.62 2.58
C LEU A 408 0.09 21.56 3.55
N SER A 409 -1.09 22.05 3.18
CA SER A 409 -1.97 22.86 4.03
C SER A 409 -3.45 22.74 3.66
N PRO A 410 -4.38 23.07 4.58
CA PRO A 410 -5.82 23.14 4.28
C PRO A 410 -6.21 24.22 3.26
N GLU A 411 -5.37 25.22 3.03
CA GLU A 411 -5.57 26.22 1.97
C GLU A 411 -5.21 25.63 0.60
N GLU A 412 -4.06 24.96 0.51
CA GLU A 412 -3.63 24.26 -0.70
C GLU A 412 -4.64 23.15 -1.09
N ALA A 413 -5.13 22.39 -0.10
CA ALA A 413 -6.17 21.39 -0.30
C ALA A 413 -7.43 21.99 -0.93
N ARG A 414 -7.94 23.11 -0.41
CA ARG A 414 -9.13 23.79 -0.97
C ARG A 414 -8.88 24.30 -2.39
N ASN A 415 -7.69 24.85 -2.66
CA ASN A 415 -7.33 25.33 -4.00
C ASN A 415 -7.28 24.17 -5.01
N VAL A 416 -6.61 23.06 -4.67
CA VAL A 416 -6.58 21.83 -5.49
C VAL A 416 -7.97 21.27 -5.75
N VAL A 417 -8.82 21.20 -4.72
CA VAL A 417 -10.19 20.70 -4.87
C VAL A 417 -11.04 21.64 -5.74
N SER A 418 -10.87 22.96 -5.61
CA SER A 418 -11.56 23.94 -6.45
C SER A 418 -11.10 23.90 -7.92
N ASP A 419 -9.84 23.55 -8.18
CA ASP A 419 -9.32 23.20 -9.51
C ASP A 419 -9.93 21.90 -10.08
N GLY A 420 -10.76 21.19 -9.29
CA GLY A 420 -11.37 19.92 -9.65
C GLY A 420 -10.46 18.71 -9.46
N LYS A 421 -9.34 18.84 -8.75
CA LYS A 421 -8.32 17.80 -8.54
C LYS A 421 -8.52 17.06 -7.22
N LEU A 422 -7.82 15.94 -7.05
CA LEU A 422 -7.71 15.20 -5.80
C LEU A 422 -6.57 15.79 -4.96
N ALA A 423 -6.89 16.31 -3.77
CA ALA A 423 -5.90 16.67 -2.77
C ALA A 423 -5.57 15.45 -1.91
N VAL A 424 -4.27 15.17 -1.81
CA VAL A 424 -3.70 14.01 -1.15
C VAL A 424 -2.87 14.50 0.02
N VAL A 425 -3.25 14.07 1.22
CA VAL A 425 -2.55 14.35 2.47
C VAL A 425 -1.70 13.14 2.80
N ILE A 426 -0.45 13.35 3.21
CA ILE A 426 0.40 12.25 3.68
C ILE A 426 0.17 12.08 5.18
N GLY A 427 -0.39 10.94 5.56
CA GLY A 427 -0.45 10.44 6.93
C GLY A 427 0.71 9.48 7.23
N ILE A 428 0.77 8.94 8.45
CA ILE A 428 1.73 7.90 8.83
C ILE A 428 1.15 7.04 9.95
N GLU A 429 1.30 5.73 9.79
CA GLU A 429 0.67 4.71 10.62
C GLU A 429 1.64 3.57 10.90
N ILE A 430 2.38 3.69 12.01
CA ILE A 430 3.38 2.70 12.43
C ILE A 430 3.37 2.55 13.95
N SER A 431 3.72 1.37 14.45
CA SER A 431 3.59 1.03 15.87
C SER A 431 4.52 1.84 16.77
N ASN A 432 5.76 2.05 16.33
CA ASN A 432 6.85 2.72 17.03
C ASN A 432 7.22 4.05 16.35
N VAL A 433 6.20 4.85 16.01
CA VAL A 433 6.41 6.13 15.33
C VAL A 433 7.39 7.04 16.08
N LEU A 434 8.13 7.84 15.32
CA LEU A 434 9.26 8.65 15.81
C LEU A 434 10.40 7.80 16.44
N ASN A 435 10.47 6.50 16.10
CA ASN A 435 11.36 5.51 16.72
C ASN A 435 11.16 5.35 18.25
N CYS A 436 10.03 5.77 18.81
CA CYS A 436 9.83 5.77 20.27
C CYS A 436 9.20 4.48 20.81
N LYS A 437 9.91 3.37 20.59
CA LYS A 437 9.61 2.04 21.12
C LYS A 437 9.79 2.00 22.64
N ILE A 438 8.95 1.22 23.33
CA ILE A 438 9.10 0.89 24.76
C ILE A 438 9.86 -0.42 24.92
N ASN A 439 10.70 -0.52 25.96
CA ASN A 439 11.15 -1.78 26.53
C ASN A 439 10.55 -1.91 27.93
N TYR A 440 9.73 -2.94 28.15
CA TYR A 440 9.15 -3.21 29.46
C TYR A 440 10.21 -3.70 30.46
N ASN A 441 9.95 -3.44 31.74
CA ASN A 441 10.70 -3.96 32.87
C ASN A 441 9.72 -4.67 33.82
N PRO A 442 9.94 -5.96 34.15
CA PRO A 442 9.05 -6.70 35.05
C PRO A 442 9.13 -6.24 36.52
N LEU A 443 10.09 -5.36 36.86
CA LEU A 443 10.21 -4.77 38.20
C LEU A 443 9.57 -3.38 38.33
N ARG A 444 8.96 -2.84 37.26
CA ARG A 444 8.44 -1.47 37.21
C ARG A 444 7.42 -1.19 38.30
N GLN A 445 7.46 0.02 38.84
CA GLN A 445 6.53 0.52 39.84
C GLN A 445 5.79 1.78 39.36
N GLN A 446 6.37 2.56 38.43
CA GLN A 446 5.74 3.73 37.83
C GLN A 446 4.54 3.31 36.97
N GLN A 447 3.35 3.84 37.28
CA GLN A 447 2.18 3.73 36.40
C GLN A 447 2.39 4.57 35.13
N PRO A 448 1.66 4.35 34.01
CA PRO A 448 1.98 4.97 32.72
C PRO A 448 2.05 6.51 32.76
N PHE A 449 1.14 7.15 33.48
CA PHE A 449 1.12 8.62 33.68
C PHE A 449 2.29 9.16 34.54
N GLN A 450 3.07 8.28 35.16
CA GLN A 450 4.29 8.58 35.94
C GLN A 450 5.57 8.19 35.18
N GLU A 451 5.44 7.51 34.04
CA GLU A 451 6.52 6.78 33.38
C GLU A 451 7.45 7.71 32.61
N THR A 452 8.68 7.89 33.11
CA THR A 452 9.68 8.79 32.52
C THR A 452 10.65 8.11 31.55
N GLY A 453 10.45 6.83 31.24
CA GLY A 453 11.39 6.02 30.45
C GLY A 453 12.77 5.85 31.09
N THR A 454 12.89 6.14 32.40
CA THR A 454 14.16 6.27 33.10
C THR A 454 14.06 5.75 34.54
N GLY A 455 14.98 4.85 34.90
CA GLY A 455 15.05 4.23 36.23
C GLY A 455 15.76 2.88 36.15
N LEU A 456 16.29 2.39 37.28
CA LEU A 456 16.96 1.08 37.33
C LEU A 456 15.97 -0.10 37.23
N THR A 457 14.74 0.10 37.67
CA THR A 457 13.67 -0.91 37.73
C THR A 457 12.48 -0.58 36.85
N GLU A 458 12.50 0.56 36.16
CA GLU A 458 11.37 1.05 35.37
C GLU A 458 11.54 0.71 33.89
N ASN A 459 10.49 0.97 33.11
CA ASN A 459 10.50 0.88 31.65
C ASN A 459 11.50 1.87 31.05
N SER A 460 12.07 1.52 29.90
CA SER A 460 12.93 2.42 29.12
C SER A 460 12.36 2.68 27.74
N TYR A 461 12.68 3.84 27.17
CA TYR A 461 12.28 4.23 25.82
C TYR A 461 13.48 4.23 24.88
N ALA A 462 13.23 3.95 23.61
CA ALA A 462 14.23 4.08 22.55
C ALA A 462 14.46 5.54 22.07
N CYS A 463 13.64 6.49 22.56
CA CYS A 463 13.75 7.90 22.22
C CYS A 463 13.81 8.82 23.46
N ASP A 464 14.28 10.06 23.26
CA ASP A 464 14.12 11.18 24.17
C ASP A 464 13.29 12.31 23.52
N LYS A 465 13.17 13.46 24.19
CA LYS A 465 12.33 14.58 23.72
C LYS A 465 12.93 15.29 22.51
N GLU A 466 14.25 15.35 22.47
CA GLU A 466 15.04 15.91 21.40
C GLU A 466 14.86 15.08 20.11
N GLU A 467 14.89 13.75 20.22
CA GLU A 467 14.63 12.83 19.10
C GLU A 467 13.17 12.93 18.61
N VAL A 468 12.18 13.00 19.51
CA VAL A 468 10.77 13.24 19.13
C VAL A 468 10.61 14.51 18.30
N VAL A 469 11.24 15.60 18.73
CA VAL A 469 11.23 16.88 18.00
C VAL A 469 11.92 16.75 16.64
N ALA A 470 13.07 16.08 16.57
CA ALA A 470 13.81 15.88 15.33
C ALA A 470 13.05 15.02 14.30
N GLN A 471 12.41 13.92 14.73
CA GLN A 471 11.61 13.07 13.85
C GLN A 471 10.32 13.76 13.40
N LEU A 472 9.64 14.53 14.26
CA LEU A 472 8.51 15.37 13.85
C LEU A 472 8.91 16.40 12.78
N ASP A 473 10.09 17.02 12.92
CA ASP A 473 10.60 17.97 11.93
C ASP A 473 11.00 17.26 10.62
N ARG A 474 11.60 16.06 10.67
CA ARG A 474 11.86 15.18 9.50
C ARG A 474 10.55 14.90 8.76
N LEU A 475 9.55 14.30 9.41
CA LEU A 475 8.27 13.96 8.81
C LEU A 475 7.56 15.19 8.20
N THR A 476 7.54 16.31 8.93
CA THR A 476 6.97 17.57 8.45
C THR A 476 7.66 18.08 7.17
N SER A 477 8.99 17.90 7.07
CA SER A 477 9.79 18.29 5.91
C SER A 477 9.61 17.39 4.67
N LEU A 478 9.27 16.11 4.88
CA LEU A 478 8.93 15.16 3.82
C LEU A 478 7.50 15.39 3.27
N GLY A 479 6.62 15.96 4.09
CA GLY A 479 5.28 16.39 3.70
C GLY A 479 4.14 15.79 4.53
N VAL A 480 4.46 15.01 5.57
CA VAL A 480 3.49 14.40 6.49
C VAL A 480 2.68 15.48 7.22
N ARG A 481 1.36 15.30 7.32
CA ARG A 481 0.42 16.24 7.95
C ARG A 481 -0.61 15.60 8.86
N GLN A 482 -0.79 14.29 8.81
CA GLN A 482 -1.50 13.48 9.82
C GLN A 482 -0.49 12.49 10.45
N ILE A 483 -0.71 12.08 11.70
CA ILE A 483 0.07 11.04 12.39
C ILE A 483 -0.87 10.18 13.24
N ILE A 484 -0.90 8.86 13.01
CA ILE A 484 -1.37 7.86 13.98
C ILE A 484 -0.21 7.61 14.94
N THR A 485 -0.35 8.03 16.21
CA THR A 485 0.76 8.00 17.19
C THR A 485 1.03 6.64 17.80
N ILE A 486 0.05 5.75 17.76
CA ILE A 486 0.07 4.39 18.28
C ILE A 486 -0.77 3.60 17.31
N HIS A 487 -0.23 2.53 16.74
CA HIS A 487 -0.91 1.65 15.78
C HIS A 487 -1.19 0.29 16.43
N GLU A 488 -0.61 -0.81 15.93
CA GLU A 488 -0.97 -2.17 16.36
C GLU A 488 -0.45 -2.56 17.76
N PHE A 489 0.62 -1.93 18.26
CA PHE A 489 1.28 -2.29 19.52
C PHE A 489 1.52 -1.10 20.46
N ASP A 490 1.70 -1.40 21.75
CA ASP A 490 2.18 -0.48 22.77
C ASP A 490 3.51 0.18 22.37
N ASN A 491 3.63 1.49 22.65
CA ASN A 491 4.88 2.23 22.47
C ASN A 491 5.14 3.17 23.66
N ALA A 492 6.17 4.03 23.58
CA ALA A 492 6.51 4.94 24.67
C ALA A 492 5.43 6.00 24.97
N PHE A 493 4.53 6.30 24.04
CA PHE A 493 3.49 7.33 24.18
C PHE A 493 2.25 6.83 24.93
N GLY A 494 1.91 5.54 24.77
CA GLY A 494 0.74 4.91 25.39
C GLY A 494 0.51 3.50 24.85
N GLY A 495 -0.70 2.99 25.05
CA GLY A 495 -1.17 1.71 24.52
C GLY A 495 -2.15 1.85 23.36
N ASN A 496 -2.28 0.79 22.58
CA ASN A 496 -3.20 0.72 21.46
C ASN A 496 -4.64 0.36 21.87
N GLY A 497 -5.59 0.72 21.02
CA GLY A 497 -6.91 0.11 20.97
C GLY A 497 -6.76 -1.33 20.50
N ILE A 498 -7.07 -2.29 21.37
CA ILE A 498 -6.70 -3.70 21.13
C ILE A 498 -7.60 -4.34 20.07
N PHE A 499 -6.96 -4.90 19.05
CA PHE A 499 -7.53 -5.93 18.18
C PHE A 499 -7.11 -7.31 18.69
N ASP A 500 -8.01 -8.29 18.70
CA ASP A 500 -7.68 -9.64 19.18
C ASP A 500 -7.17 -10.56 18.07
N GLY A 501 -6.10 -11.28 18.38
CA GLY A 501 -5.55 -12.34 17.52
C GLY A 501 -4.20 -12.80 18.06
N MET A 502 -3.96 -14.12 18.08
CA MET A 502 -2.74 -14.70 18.67
C MET A 502 -1.43 -14.05 18.16
N ILE A 503 -1.39 -13.71 16.87
CA ILE A 503 -0.23 -13.04 16.25
C ILE A 503 -0.01 -11.64 16.82
N LEU A 504 -1.06 -10.92 17.18
CA LEU A 504 -1.03 -9.58 17.76
C LEU A 504 -0.64 -9.63 19.24
N ASN A 505 -1.16 -10.61 20.00
CA ASN A 505 -0.73 -10.86 21.39
C ASN A 505 0.79 -11.04 21.47
N ILE A 506 1.32 -11.91 20.61
CA ILE A 506 2.75 -12.19 20.53
C ILE A 506 3.47 -10.95 19.99
N GLY A 507 2.92 -10.31 18.96
CA GLY A 507 3.45 -9.08 18.37
C GLY A 507 3.71 -7.96 19.38
N ASN A 508 2.76 -7.65 20.26
CA ASN A 508 2.94 -6.63 21.31
C ASN A 508 4.05 -7.00 22.30
N ARG A 509 4.11 -8.29 22.66
CA ARG A 509 5.12 -8.82 23.57
C ARG A 509 6.51 -8.75 22.95
N GLU A 510 6.64 -9.02 21.65
CA GLU A 510 7.88 -8.86 20.93
C GLU A 510 8.27 -7.40 20.78
N ASN A 511 7.32 -6.56 20.38
CA ASN A 511 7.54 -5.13 20.21
C ASN A 511 8.05 -4.45 21.48
N SER A 512 7.68 -4.97 22.65
CA SER A 512 7.99 -4.36 23.93
C SER A 512 9.16 -5.01 24.70
N GLY A 513 9.89 -5.96 24.10
CA GLY A 513 11.11 -6.54 24.69
C GLY A 513 11.37 -8.04 24.46
N GLY A 514 10.83 -8.64 23.38
CA GLY A 514 11.34 -9.89 22.78
C GLY A 514 10.98 -11.25 23.41
N ILE A 515 11.11 -12.32 22.60
CA ILE A 515 10.84 -13.75 22.88
C ILE A 515 12.04 -14.47 23.50
N PRO A 516 11.82 -15.41 24.44
CA PRO A 516 12.80 -16.46 24.71
C PRO A 516 12.73 -17.51 23.59
N SER A 517 13.82 -17.71 22.86
CA SER A 517 13.98 -18.65 21.71
C SER A 517 13.53 -20.12 21.90
N LYS A 518 13.03 -20.51 23.08
CA LYS A 518 12.48 -21.82 23.40
C LYS A 518 10.98 -21.94 23.20
N GLU A 519 10.22 -20.83 23.24
CA GLU A 519 8.75 -20.87 23.15
C GLU A 519 8.21 -20.88 21.71
N ILE A 520 9.00 -20.41 20.74
CA ILE A 520 8.72 -20.56 19.30
C ILE A 520 8.46 -22.03 18.94
N ASN A 521 9.23 -22.97 19.51
CA ASN A 521 9.06 -24.41 19.26
C ASN A 521 7.71 -24.96 19.78
N ALA A 522 7.08 -24.30 20.76
CA ALA A 522 5.74 -24.66 21.22
C ALA A 522 4.67 -24.13 20.24
N LEU A 523 4.82 -22.89 19.75
CA LEU A 523 3.92 -22.33 18.73
C LEU A 523 3.95 -23.12 17.41
N VAL A 524 5.15 -23.51 16.97
CA VAL A 524 5.35 -24.36 15.78
C VAL A 524 4.66 -25.73 15.93
N GLY A 525 4.54 -26.25 17.16
CA GLY A 525 3.82 -27.49 17.45
C GLY A 525 2.29 -27.38 17.34
N VAL A 526 1.72 -26.17 17.40
CA VAL A 526 0.28 -25.92 17.25
C VAL A 526 -0.14 -25.86 15.78
N LEU A 527 0.77 -25.46 14.88
CA LEU A 527 0.51 -25.30 13.44
C LEU A 527 0.67 -26.61 12.62
N GLY A 528 0.89 -27.76 13.26
CA GLY A 528 0.89 -29.07 12.61
C GLY A 528 2.26 -29.63 12.22
N ASN A 529 2.27 -30.48 11.18
CA ASN A 529 3.27 -31.54 10.97
C ASN A 529 4.74 -31.06 10.94
N PRO A 530 5.63 -31.55 11.84
CA PRO A 530 7.04 -31.15 11.92
C PRO A 530 7.88 -31.35 10.65
N SER A 531 7.41 -32.12 9.66
CA SER A 531 8.11 -32.29 8.38
C SER A 531 7.97 -31.11 7.41
N GLN A 532 7.15 -30.10 7.73
CA GLN A 532 6.97 -28.89 6.90
C GLN A 532 7.52 -27.61 7.57
N THR A 533 7.90 -27.66 8.84
CA THR A 533 8.24 -26.48 9.66
C THR A 533 9.74 -26.21 9.72
N SER A 534 10.27 -25.45 8.73
CA SER A 534 11.66 -24.95 8.72
C SER A 534 11.85 -23.47 8.26
N PRO A 535 10.98 -22.51 8.65
CA PRO A 535 11.37 -21.08 8.66
C PRO A 535 11.62 -20.50 10.07
N LEU A 536 10.79 -20.84 11.07
CA LEU A 536 10.81 -20.17 12.39
C LEU A 536 11.96 -20.62 13.32
N GLY A 537 12.59 -21.76 13.05
CA GLY A 537 13.66 -22.33 13.87
C GLY A 537 15.02 -21.61 13.81
N PHE A 538 15.10 -20.43 13.19
CA PHE A 538 16.34 -19.69 12.94
C PHE A 538 16.50 -18.40 13.76
N LEU A 539 15.51 -18.03 14.58
CA LEU A 539 15.58 -16.87 15.48
C LEU A 539 16.63 -17.11 16.59
N GLN A 540 17.58 -16.19 16.73
CA GLN A 540 18.80 -16.37 17.52
C GLN A 540 18.58 -16.32 19.05
N THR A 541 19.59 -16.75 19.81
CA THR A 541 19.40 -17.40 21.11
C THR A 541 20.00 -16.67 22.32
N THR A 542 19.93 -15.33 22.39
CA THR A 542 20.69 -14.57 23.41
C THR A 542 19.95 -13.48 24.20
N GLU A 543 18.72 -13.12 23.86
CA GLU A 543 18.01 -12.08 24.61
C GLU A 543 17.27 -12.62 25.84
N ARG A 544 17.22 -11.80 26.89
CA ARG A 544 16.35 -12.03 28.05
C ARG A 544 15.03 -11.33 27.75
N PRO A 545 13.91 -12.06 27.62
CA PRO A 545 12.65 -11.43 27.31
C PRO A 545 12.24 -10.50 28.45
N THR A 546 12.04 -9.21 28.15
CA THR A 546 11.44 -8.25 29.09
C THR A 546 10.09 -7.74 28.62
N GLY A 547 9.69 -8.06 27.38
CA GLY A 547 8.42 -7.67 26.78
C GLY A 547 7.21 -8.42 27.35
N GLU A 548 6.04 -7.82 27.16
CA GLU A 548 4.79 -8.23 27.80
C GLU A 548 3.60 -8.28 26.83
N PHE A 549 2.73 -9.27 27.05
CA PHE A 549 1.38 -9.21 26.52
C PHE A 549 0.64 -8.02 27.14
N TRP A 550 -0.33 -7.42 26.44
CA TRP A 550 -1.03 -6.23 26.94
C TRP A 550 -1.50 -6.41 28.39
N THR A 551 -1.20 -5.44 29.25
CA THR A 551 -1.89 -5.34 30.55
C THR A 551 -3.26 -4.73 30.29
N THR A 552 -4.34 -5.29 30.82
CA THR A 552 -5.72 -4.91 30.42
C THR A 552 -6.65 -4.56 31.57
N TYR A 553 -7.86 -4.09 31.23
CA TYR A 553 -8.99 -3.94 32.13
C TYR A 553 -10.30 -4.25 31.41
N ASP A 554 -11.36 -4.61 32.16
CA ASP A 554 -12.71 -4.73 31.60
C ASP A 554 -13.12 -3.41 30.94
N CYS A 555 -13.41 -3.41 29.63
CA CYS A 555 -13.90 -2.21 28.96
C CYS A 555 -15.23 -1.75 29.57
N PRO A 556 -15.49 -0.43 29.66
CA PRO A 556 -16.80 0.09 30.03
C PRO A 556 -17.91 -0.41 29.10
N GLU A 557 -19.07 -0.74 29.66
CA GLU A 557 -20.26 -1.13 28.91
C GLU A 557 -21.23 0.06 28.81
N GLU A 558 -21.69 0.40 27.60
CA GLU A 558 -22.54 1.58 27.35
C GLU A 558 -23.84 1.51 28.19
N GLY A 559 -24.11 2.56 28.97
CA GLY A 559 -25.25 2.64 29.87
C GLY A 559 -25.08 1.90 31.21
N GLN A 560 -23.94 1.23 31.47
CA GLN A 560 -23.60 0.69 32.78
C GLN A 560 -22.68 1.64 33.55
N GLU A 561 -22.79 1.61 34.89
CA GLU A 561 -22.00 2.45 35.83
C GLU A 561 -22.05 3.97 35.56
N GLY A 562 -22.99 4.42 34.72
CA GLY A 562 -23.11 5.81 34.28
C GLY A 562 -22.24 6.17 33.07
N PHE A 563 -21.52 5.20 32.48
CA PHE A 563 -20.72 5.41 31.28
C PHE A 563 -21.61 5.62 30.04
N SER A 564 -21.34 6.70 29.32
CA SER A 564 -21.76 6.90 27.93
C SER A 564 -20.67 7.68 27.23
N GLY A 565 -20.06 7.08 26.21
CA GLY A 565 -18.81 7.61 25.63
C GLY A 565 -18.37 6.99 24.31
N TYR A 566 -19.01 5.93 23.82
CA TYR A 566 -18.69 5.40 22.50
C TYR A 566 -19.33 6.26 21.39
N LEU A 567 -18.49 6.94 20.61
CA LEU A 567 -18.91 7.71 19.43
C LEU A 567 -19.64 6.83 18.40
N PHE A 568 -19.21 5.57 18.26
CA PHE A 568 -19.77 4.59 17.35
C PHE A 568 -19.95 3.24 18.06
N GLY A 569 -21.16 2.68 18.03
CA GLY A 569 -21.47 1.40 18.67
C GLY A 569 -21.80 1.51 20.17
N SER A 570 -21.63 0.42 20.91
CA SER A 570 -21.99 0.31 22.33
C SER A 570 -20.98 -0.51 23.16
N SER A 571 -19.75 -0.67 22.66
CA SER A 571 -18.68 -1.41 23.32
C SER A 571 -17.31 -1.07 22.72
N GLY A 572 -16.29 -0.87 23.55
CA GLY A 572 -14.89 -0.75 23.14
C GLY A 572 -14.12 -2.06 23.30
N GLY A 573 -12.91 -2.10 22.75
CA GLY A 573 -11.96 -3.23 22.88
C GLY A 573 -12.45 -4.59 22.35
N ALA A 574 -11.64 -5.61 22.61
CA ALA A 574 -11.78 -6.94 22.05
C ALA A 574 -11.94 -8.03 23.13
N LYS A 575 -12.53 -9.17 22.77
CA LYS A 575 -12.49 -10.37 23.63
C LYS A 575 -11.17 -11.06 23.37
N MET A 576 -10.34 -11.19 24.40
CA MET A 576 -8.95 -11.60 24.20
C MET A 576 -8.77 -13.11 24.09
N THR A 577 -8.03 -13.54 23.07
CA THR A 577 -7.46 -14.87 22.92
C THR A 577 -6.49 -15.12 24.07
N SER A 578 -6.83 -16.04 24.96
CA SER A 578 -5.99 -16.42 26.10
C SER A 578 -5.19 -17.69 25.82
N ILE A 579 -3.88 -17.63 26.04
CA ILE A 579 -3.01 -18.80 26.15
C ILE A 579 -3.17 -19.34 27.57
N SER A 580 -3.91 -20.44 27.73
CA SER A 580 -4.07 -21.06 29.06
C SER A 580 -2.69 -21.39 29.66
N PRO A 581 -2.45 -21.12 30.96
CA PRO A 581 -1.23 -21.58 31.64
C PRO A 581 -1.10 -23.13 31.68
N THR A 582 -2.11 -23.86 31.21
CA THR A 582 -2.08 -25.33 31.03
C THR A 582 -1.70 -25.82 29.63
N VAL A 583 -1.31 -24.96 28.68
CA VAL A 583 -0.97 -25.37 27.29
C VAL A 583 0.12 -26.45 27.21
N LEU A 584 0.99 -26.56 28.23
CA LEU A 584 1.93 -27.69 28.38
C LEU A 584 1.27 -29.08 28.51
N PHE A 585 -0.06 -29.15 28.65
CA PHE A 585 -0.84 -30.40 28.75
C PHE A 585 -1.90 -30.55 27.66
N ASP A 586 -2.14 -29.54 26.82
CA ASP A 586 -3.15 -29.59 25.75
C ASP A 586 -2.50 -30.01 24.42
N VAL A 587 -2.04 -31.26 24.38
CA VAL A 587 -1.34 -31.84 23.23
C VAL A 587 -2.15 -33.02 22.69
N GLY A 588 -2.90 -32.78 21.61
CA GLY A 588 -3.50 -33.86 20.81
C GLY A 588 -4.95 -34.22 21.12
N GLY A 589 -5.82 -33.24 21.40
CA GLY A 589 -7.28 -33.45 21.42
C GLY A 589 -7.78 -34.26 22.60
N ILE A 590 -7.19 -34.07 23.77
CA ILE A 590 -7.65 -34.61 25.04
C ILE A 590 -8.18 -33.42 25.85
N ASP A 591 -9.46 -33.44 26.24
CA ASP A 591 -10.03 -32.38 27.08
C ASP A 591 -9.13 -32.11 28.29
N SER A 592 -8.85 -30.83 28.55
CA SER A 592 -8.05 -30.40 29.71
C SER A 592 -8.53 -31.12 30.99
N PRO A 593 -7.62 -31.65 31.84
CA PRO A 593 -8.00 -32.28 33.10
C PRO A 593 -8.84 -31.38 34.02
N LEU A 594 -8.80 -30.06 33.82
CA LEU A 594 -9.63 -29.07 34.52
C LEU A 594 -11.02 -28.91 33.88
N GLY A 595 -11.12 -29.05 32.56
CA GLY A 595 -12.41 -29.10 31.84
C GLY A 595 -13.24 -30.32 32.26
N ALA A 596 -12.59 -31.47 32.45
CA ALA A 596 -13.21 -32.68 33.02
C ALA A 596 -13.71 -32.51 34.47
N LEU A 597 -13.28 -31.44 35.17
CA LEU A 597 -13.74 -31.06 36.51
C LEU A 597 -14.76 -29.91 36.50
N GLY A 598 -15.21 -29.47 35.32
CA GLY A 598 -16.18 -28.37 35.17
C GLY A 598 -15.61 -26.98 35.41
N ILE A 599 -14.28 -26.82 35.40
CA ILE A 599 -13.60 -25.52 35.51
C ILE A 599 -13.45 -24.97 34.09
N SER A 600 -14.40 -24.12 33.67
CA SER A 600 -14.49 -23.58 32.31
C SER A 600 -13.68 -22.31 32.08
N ASP A 601 -13.35 -21.56 33.14
CA ASP A 601 -12.45 -20.40 33.07
C ASP A 601 -11.04 -20.79 33.55
N PRO A 602 -9.97 -20.44 32.82
CA PRO A 602 -8.63 -20.56 33.34
C PRO A 602 -8.47 -19.65 34.57
N LEU A 603 -7.83 -20.16 35.62
CA LEU A 603 -7.39 -19.37 36.77
C LEU A 603 -6.25 -18.43 36.33
N CYS A 604 -6.61 -17.33 35.65
CA CYS A 604 -5.65 -16.31 35.22
C CYS A 604 -5.10 -15.54 36.43
N PRO A 605 -3.78 -15.59 36.68
CA PRO A 605 -3.17 -14.73 37.69
C PRO A 605 -3.07 -13.30 37.14
N TYR A 606 -3.44 -12.32 37.97
CA TYR A 606 -3.42 -10.90 37.61
C TYR A 606 -1.98 -10.37 37.78
N LEU A 607 -1.12 -10.68 36.82
CA LEU A 607 0.32 -10.38 36.83
C LEU A 607 0.68 -9.07 36.12
N GLY A 608 -0.24 -8.50 35.35
CA GLY A 608 -0.07 -7.20 34.72
C GLY A 608 -0.04 -6.06 35.75
N GLN A 609 0.51 -4.92 35.35
CA GLN A 609 0.76 -3.79 36.22
C GLN A 609 -0.50 -3.34 37.00
N GLY A 610 -0.34 -3.15 38.32
CA GLY A 610 -1.44 -2.78 39.21
C GLY A 610 -2.38 -3.94 39.56
N PHE A 611 -1.91 -5.19 39.46
CA PHE A 611 -2.71 -6.41 39.61
C PHE A 611 -3.85 -6.45 38.60
N ARG A 612 -3.49 -6.41 37.32
CA ARG A 612 -4.40 -6.48 36.17
C ARG A 612 -4.19 -7.77 35.36
N PRO A 613 -5.14 -8.21 34.52
CA PRO A 613 -4.92 -9.31 33.60
C PRO A 613 -3.84 -8.99 32.56
N GLY A 614 -3.30 -10.03 31.91
CA GLY A 614 -2.23 -9.89 30.93
C GLY A 614 -0.83 -9.71 31.55
N GLY A 615 0.01 -8.89 30.90
CA GLY A 615 1.39 -8.64 31.30
C GLY A 615 2.30 -9.82 30.94
N ALA A 616 2.87 -10.49 31.95
CA ALA A 616 3.77 -11.62 31.74
C ALA A 616 3.12 -12.87 31.09
N LEU A 617 1.78 -12.96 31.08
CA LEU A 617 1.03 -14.08 30.49
C LEU A 617 -0.14 -13.55 29.66
N ALA A 618 -0.42 -14.16 28.50
CA ALA A 618 -1.63 -13.90 27.72
C ALA A 618 -2.85 -14.59 28.35
N CYS A 619 -3.27 -14.15 29.54
CA CYS A 619 -4.42 -14.71 30.25
C CYS A 619 -5.37 -13.59 30.66
N TYR A 620 -6.59 -13.64 30.14
CA TYR A 620 -7.55 -12.54 30.16
C TYR A 620 -8.96 -13.01 30.54
N PRO A 621 -9.79 -12.15 31.14
CA PRO A 621 -11.22 -12.43 31.36
C PRO A 621 -11.97 -12.64 30.05
N ALA A 622 -13.07 -13.41 30.09
CA ALA A 622 -13.95 -13.64 28.93
C ALA A 622 -14.78 -12.41 28.48
N LYS A 623 -14.66 -11.28 29.19
CA LYS A 623 -15.22 -9.98 28.84
C LYS A 623 -14.36 -9.26 27.80
N LYS A 624 -14.91 -8.23 27.15
CA LYS A 624 -14.10 -7.32 26.33
C LYS A 624 -13.09 -6.58 27.21
N GLN A 625 -11.84 -6.54 26.76
CA GLN A 625 -10.72 -5.93 27.44
C GLN A 625 -10.21 -4.70 26.68
N CYS A 626 -9.86 -3.68 27.46
CA CYS A 626 -9.26 -2.42 27.01
C CYS A 626 -7.82 -2.36 27.56
N ASN A 627 -6.93 -1.64 26.88
CA ASN A 627 -5.50 -1.61 27.22
C ASN A 627 -5.26 -0.73 28.47
N ALA A 628 -4.55 -1.23 29.47
CA ALA A 628 -4.30 -0.47 30.70
C ALA A 628 -3.12 0.51 30.58
N ARG A 629 -2.44 0.56 29.43
CA ARG A 629 -1.37 1.52 29.17
C ARG A 629 -1.96 2.85 28.68
N TRP A 630 -2.27 3.71 29.63
CA TRP A 630 -2.73 5.08 29.37
C TRP A 630 -1.60 6.01 28.92
N LEU A 631 -1.96 7.24 28.56
CA LEU A 631 -1.07 8.30 28.06
C LEU A 631 0.10 8.55 29.01
N THR A 632 1.33 8.48 28.50
CA THR A 632 2.54 8.75 29.29
C THR A 632 2.95 10.22 29.25
N PRO A 633 3.83 10.68 30.16
CA PRO A 633 4.50 11.98 30.05
C PRO A 633 5.25 12.22 28.73
N MET A 634 5.69 11.15 28.04
CA MET A 634 6.30 11.26 26.71
C MET A 634 5.23 11.40 25.62
N GLY A 635 4.13 10.65 25.72
CA GLY A 635 2.99 10.78 24.81
C GLY A 635 2.38 12.18 24.87
N LEU A 636 2.11 12.69 26.07
CA LEU A 636 1.63 14.06 26.30
C LEU A 636 2.53 15.10 25.63
N PHE A 637 3.86 14.92 25.73
CA PHE A 637 4.82 15.80 25.06
C PHE A 637 4.74 15.70 23.52
N ALA A 638 4.64 14.50 22.97
CA ALA A 638 4.49 14.28 21.53
C ALA A 638 3.20 14.92 20.98
N PHE A 639 2.04 14.70 21.63
CA PHE A 639 0.77 15.34 21.25
C PHE A 639 0.86 16.88 21.30
N GLN A 640 1.45 17.45 22.35
CA GLN A 640 1.67 18.90 22.44
C GLN A 640 2.56 19.43 21.31
N GLU A 641 3.63 18.72 20.95
CA GLU A 641 4.54 19.13 19.87
C GLU A 641 3.94 18.95 18.47
N MET A 642 3.01 18.01 18.27
CA MET A 642 2.19 17.90 17.05
C MET A 642 1.17 19.06 16.96
N MET A 643 0.43 19.32 18.04
CA MET A 643 -0.50 20.46 18.13
C MET A 643 0.21 21.79 17.86
N ARG A 644 1.41 21.99 18.42
CA ARG A 644 2.25 23.18 18.19
C ARG A 644 2.66 23.36 16.72
N ARG A 645 2.78 22.27 15.95
CA ARG A 645 3.10 22.28 14.51
C ARG A 645 1.85 22.42 13.62
N GLY A 646 0.66 22.17 14.15
CA GLY A 646 -0.56 22.06 13.34
C GLY A 646 -0.58 20.81 12.46
N LEU A 647 0.18 19.77 12.83
CA LEU A 647 -0.04 18.41 12.35
C LEU A 647 -1.37 17.92 12.94
N ILE A 648 -2.12 17.11 12.19
CA ILE A 648 -3.28 16.35 12.69
C ILE A 648 -2.75 15.12 13.43
N PHE A 649 -3.28 14.80 14.60
CA PHE A 649 -3.15 13.46 15.17
C PHE A 649 -4.45 12.70 14.94
N ASP A 650 -4.33 11.41 14.66
CA ASP A 650 -5.48 10.53 14.55
C ASP A 650 -5.73 9.79 15.87
N ILE A 651 -6.96 9.32 16.05
CA ILE A 651 -7.40 8.63 17.26
C ILE A 651 -7.80 7.18 17.02
N ASP A 652 -7.82 6.67 15.77
CA ASP A 652 -8.47 5.38 15.46
C ASP A 652 -7.86 4.21 16.27
N HIS A 653 -6.54 4.15 16.38
CA HIS A 653 -5.78 3.09 17.07
C HIS A 653 -5.42 3.40 18.54
N LEU A 654 -5.88 4.50 19.12
CA LEU A 654 -5.59 4.83 20.54
C LEU A 654 -6.42 3.98 21.52
N GLU A 655 -5.87 3.75 22.70
CA GLU A 655 -6.64 3.24 23.84
C GLU A 655 -7.76 4.21 24.26
N LEU A 656 -8.87 3.69 24.80
CA LEU A 656 -10.10 4.43 25.08
C LEU A 656 -9.90 5.68 25.97
N GLU A 657 -9.18 5.57 27.08
CA GLU A 657 -8.90 6.68 27.99
C GLU A 657 -7.87 7.65 27.38
N ILE A 658 -6.99 7.19 26.49
CA ILE A 658 -6.12 8.07 25.70
C ILE A 658 -6.97 8.92 24.73
N LYS A 659 -7.96 8.34 24.04
CA LYS A 659 -8.86 9.09 23.13
C LYS A 659 -9.49 10.29 23.86
N SER A 660 -10.04 10.09 25.06
CA SER A 660 -10.59 11.15 25.89
C SER A 660 -9.54 12.23 26.22
N GLN A 661 -8.38 11.83 26.74
CA GLN A 661 -7.32 12.77 27.14
C GLN A 661 -6.81 13.63 25.98
N VAL A 662 -6.61 13.07 24.79
CA VAL A 662 -6.07 13.84 23.65
C VAL A 662 -7.10 14.76 23.01
N LEU A 663 -8.38 14.38 23.05
CA LEU A 663 -9.50 15.25 22.65
C LEU A 663 -9.68 16.42 23.62
N GLU A 664 -9.64 16.18 24.94
CA GLU A 664 -9.66 17.26 25.94
C GLU A 664 -8.45 18.21 25.78
N LEU A 665 -7.27 17.68 25.47
CA LEU A 665 -6.07 18.49 25.19
C LEU A 665 -6.22 19.33 23.91
N ALA A 666 -6.95 18.84 22.90
CA ALA A 666 -7.26 19.58 21.67
C ALA A 666 -8.30 20.69 21.92
N GLU A 667 -9.38 20.39 22.64
CA GLU A 667 -10.41 21.37 23.03
C GLU A 667 -9.85 22.48 23.92
N ALA A 668 -8.87 22.16 24.77
CA ALA A 668 -8.17 23.12 25.62
C ALA A 668 -7.20 24.06 24.88
N GLN A 669 -6.96 23.88 23.58
CA GLN A 669 -6.02 24.74 22.84
C GLN A 669 -6.55 26.17 22.68
N PRO A 670 -5.71 27.22 22.84
CA PRO A 670 -6.13 28.63 22.68
C PRO A 670 -6.60 29.00 21.27
N LYS A 671 -6.31 28.16 20.29
CA LYS A 671 -6.90 28.16 18.95
C LYS A 671 -7.52 26.79 18.78
N ASN A 672 -8.76 26.72 18.28
CA ASN A 672 -9.40 25.46 17.93
C ASN A 672 -8.45 24.62 17.08
N TYR A 673 -7.99 23.51 17.66
CA TYR A 673 -7.28 22.49 16.94
C TYR A 673 -8.29 21.72 16.05
N PRO A 674 -7.95 21.39 14.80
CA PRO A 674 -8.89 20.83 13.82
C PRO A 674 -9.37 19.41 14.16
#